data_AF-A0A7W3D5B8-F1
#
_entry.id   AF-A0A7W3D5B8-F1
#
_cell.length_a   1.000
_cell.length_b   1.000
_cell.length_c   1.000
_cell.angle_alpha   90.00
_cell.angle_beta   90.00
_cell.angle_gamma   90.00
#
_symmetry.space_group_name_H-M   'P 1'
#
loop_
_entity.id
_entity.type
_entity.pdbx_description
1 polymer ?
#
loop_
_entity_poly.entity_id
_entity_poly.type
_entity_poly.pdbx_seq_one_letter_code
_entity_poly.pdbx_strand_id
1 'polypeptide(L)'
;MGLAECGQLLGLPKLTIPAPYSISDMRQYLKGDRRGFEAYAVRDAEIAVRYALQVKSFCTESLMIERVPTTIGAMAVSRFLKTIDESGISSEICMGTRTVSKQCWNPETQGFRTVKTRQSIPARELYETFPINCYHGGRNECYMMGITPEREWYDYDLAGAYTTGLLDILQPDYDNIFHSRNPEDYCGHVMGFALVSFQFPDSVRFPCLPVRTEQFGLFFPLAGESWATAPEIALALSLGAEITIQQGIIVPWRMDEPHDATNLRKQECSVFLPFVQQVRENRNHHDKGSLEEKFWKEIGNSLYGKLAQGLHAKTAFDTARGLNSPLPPSAVTQPFFAAHVTGFVRAVVGELMNALPTNATVVSVTTDGFLTDASLENIDMSGPLSSRFQTLCDIADPGSSMLTCKHQVRQLVAMKTRGQLTYKASEGYPIVHARAGVKPPVDIPRDDYNRYMVDLYINRAPGQKLRRGSLISTRDMWLNESDLVAVESEIRLNLEFDFKRQLITPTMNEGHLLMHSRPWDDMSQALKQRQLFDDWRQTHALKDEADWEDWCDFLYCRNVFTPLKLKVGQNRSDDVLVRLFLRALAQHQWGLTPDDRKRQTSVEIAAWLVEAGYSVTPSDVKNAGRAKLPPIIFDPVTPRMTRLMDHIKLKYPGFVLPSAVL
;
A
#
# COMPACT_ATOMS: atom_id res chain seq x y z
N MET A 1 20.63 5.16 6.54
CA MET A 1 21.99 4.96 5.97
C MET A 1 22.77 4.06 6.91
N GLY A 2 23.64 3.20 6.35
CA GLY A 2 24.56 2.38 7.15
C GLY A 2 25.89 3.11 7.39
N LEU A 3 26.67 2.68 8.38
CA LEU A 3 27.93 3.35 8.73
C LEU A 3 28.93 3.45 7.57
N ALA A 4 28.97 2.44 6.70
CA ALA A 4 29.83 2.47 5.50
C ALA A 4 29.45 3.58 4.51
N GLU A 5 28.15 3.83 4.34
CA GLU A 5 27.64 4.92 3.50
C GLU A 5 27.96 6.28 4.13
N CYS A 6 27.80 6.42 5.45
CA CYS A 6 28.23 7.62 6.16
C CYS A 6 29.74 7.87 5.99
N GLY A 7 30.56 6.82 6.06
CA GLY A 7 32.01 6.92 5.82
C GLY A 7 32.34 7.40 4.42
N GLN A 8 31.66 6.88 3.39
CA GLN A 8 31.83 7.34 2.00
C GLN A 8 31.47 8.83 1.85
N LEU A 9 30.35 9.27 2.44
CA LEU A 9 29.92 10.67 2.40
C LEU A 9 30.90 11.62 3.10
N LEU A 10 31.64 11.13 4.10
CA LEU A 10 32.66 11.89 4.81
C LEU A 10 34.06 11.81 4.17
N GLY A 11 34.22 11.06 3.06
CA GLY A 11 35.54 10.74 2.51
C GLY A 11 36.41 9.88 3.45
N LEU A 12 35.80 9.21 4.43
CA LEU A 12 36.45 8.37 5.43
C LEU A 12 35.89 6.94 5.34
N PRO A 13 36.35 6.12 4.37
CA PRO A 13 35.77 4.81 4.13
C PRO A 13 35.92 3.90 5.36
N LYS A 14 34.92 3.05 5.55
CA LYS A 14 34.93 1.99 6.56
C LYS A 14 36.01 0.96 6.21
N LEU A 15 36.74 0.48 7.20
CA LEU A 15 37.71 -0.61 7.00
C LEU A 15 36.97 -1.94 6.73
N THR A 16 37.55 -2.78 5.87
CA THR A 16 37.06 -4.14 5.63
C THR A 16 37.61 -5.10 6.68
N ILE A 17 36.85 -6.14 7.00
CA ILE A 17 37.31 -7.23 7.85
C ILE A 17 37.98 -8.27 6.94
N PRO A 18 39.27 -8.59 7.11
CA PRO A 18 39.96 -9.54 6.23
C PRO A 18 39.55 -10.99 6.53
N ALA A 19 39.51 -11.83 5.49
CA ALA A 19 39.32 -13.28 5.65
C ALA A 19 40.48 -13.89 6.48
N PRO A 20 40.23 -14.90 7.33
CA PRO A 20 38.97 -15.65 7.50
C PRO A 20 37.99 -15.01 8.51
N TYR A 21 38.26 -13.81 9.01
CA TYR A 21 37.43 -13.16 10.03
C TYR A 21 36.12 -12.61 9.44
N SER A 22 35.11 -12.42 10.30
CA SER A 22 33.80 -11.93 9.89
C SER A 22 33.14 -11.07 10.95
N ILE A 23 32.19 -10.22 10.52
CA ILE A 23 31.40 -9.37 11.42
C ILE A 23 30.51 -10.19 12.38
N SER A 24 30.16 -11.42 12.01
CA SER A 24 29.35 -12.33 12.84
C SER A 24 30.15 -12.99 13.96
N ASP A 25 31.49 -13.02 13.88
CA ASP A 25 32.37 -13.51 14.95
C ASP A 25 33.58 -12.59 15.16
N MET A 26 33.31 -11.41 15.68
CA MET A 26 34.32 -10.42 16.03
C MET A 26 35.28 -10.88 17.16
N ARG A 27 34.91 -11.93 17.91
CA ARG A 27 35.79 -12.51 18.95
C ARG A 27 36.96 -13.25 18.31
N GLN A 28 36.73 -13.95 17.21
CA GLN A 28 37.82 -14.56 16.44
C GLN A 28 38.74 -13.50 15.85
N TYR A 29 38.19 -12.40 15.32
CA TYR A 29 39.01 -11.31 14.79
C TYR A 29 39.92 -10.71 15.87
N LEU A 30 39.36 -10.41 17.04
CA LEU A 30 40.14 -9.88 18.17
C LEU A 30 41.26 -10.84 18.61
N LYS A 31 41.00 -12.15 18.64
CA LYS A 31 41.99 -13.16 19.05
C LYS A 31 43.09 -13.34 18.01
N GLY A 32 42.74 -13.33 16.72
CA GLY A 32 43.67 -13.63 15.63
C GLY A 32 44.45 -12.41 15.12
N ASP A 33 43.82 -11.24 15.07
CA ASP A 33 44.45 -9.97 14.70
C ASP A 33 43.89 -8.81 15.52
N ARG A 34 44.43 -8.66 16.72
CA ARG A 34 44.04 -7.59 17.64
C ARG A 34 44.24 -6.19 17.07
N ARG A 35 45.32 -5.95 16.32
CA ARG A 35 45.61 -4.63 15.74
C ARG A 35 44.61 -4.27 14.66
N GLY A 36 44.29 -5.20 13.76
CA GLY A 36 43.26 -5.01 12.75
C GLY A 36 41.88 -4.79 13.37
N PHE A 37 41.54 -5.56 14.41
CA PHE A 37 40.29 -5.38 15.16
C PHE A 37 40.19 -3.99 15.78
N GLU A 38 41.24 -3.55 16.49
CA GLU A 38 41.27 -2.23 17.15
C GLU A 38 41.19 -1.11 16.11
N ALA A 39 41.93 -1.21 15.00
CA ALA A 39 41.85 -0.22 13.92
C ALA A 39 40.45 -0.13 13.29
N TYR A 40 39.80 -1.28 13.05
CA TYR A 40 38.43 -1.33 12.56
C TYR A 40 37.45 -0.67 13.54
N ALA A 41 37.52 -1.02 14.83
CA ALA A 41 36.66 -0.45 15.86
C ALA A 41 36.85 1.07 16.01
N VAL A 42 38.10 1.54 15.99
CA VAL A 42 38.43 2.97 16.02
C VAL A 42 37.90 3.69 14.79
N ARG A 43 38.02 3.11 13.58
CA ARG A 43 37.46 3.70 12.36
C ARG A 43 35.93 3.82 12.44
N ASP A 44 35.24 2.82 12.97
CA ASP A 44 33.78 2.85 13.11
C ASP A 44 33.35 3.98 14.08
N ALA A 45 34.03 4.12 15.21
CA ALA A 45 33.81 5.21 16.16
C ALA A 45 34.15 6.58 15.55
N GLU A 46 35.24 6.69 14.80
CA GLU A 46 35.68 7.92 14.14
C GLU A 46 34.64 8.40 13.10
N ILE A 47 34.14 7.50 12.26
CA ILE A 47 33.08 7.80 11.29
C ILE A 47 31.83 8.31 12.03
N ALA A 48 31.42 7.64 13.10
CA ALA A 48 30.23 8.03 13.85
C ALA A 48 30.36 9.44 14.47
N VAL A 49 31.52 9.74 15.09
CA VAL A 49 31.77 11.05 15.70
C VAL A 49 31.87 12.15 14.64
N ARG A 50 32.63 11.94 13.56
CA ARG A 50 32.76 12.92 12.47
C ARG A 50 31.42 13.19 11.80
N TYR A 51 30.61 12.15 11.58
CA TYR A 51 29.26 12.31 11.06
C TYR A 51 28.38 13.15 11.99
N ALA A 52 28.41 12.88 13.31
CA ALA A 52 27.66 13.65 14.29
C ALA A 52 28.11 15.13 14.35
N LEU A 53 29.41 15.40 14.21
CA LEU A 53 29.94 16.76 14.12
C LEU A 53 29.47 17.48 12.86
N GLN A 54 29.46 16.80 11.70
CA GLN A 54 28.94 17.36 10.45
C GLN A 54 27.44 17.67 10.56
N VAL A 55 26.65 16.77 11.17
CA VAL A 55 25.23 17.02 11.45
C VAL A 55 25.04 18.23 12.36
N LYS A 56 25.89 18.37 13.39
CA LYS A 56 25.84 19.52 14.30
C LYS A 56 26.14 20.82 13.56
N SER A 57 27.21 20.86 12.76
CA SER A 57 27.58 22.00 11.91
C SER A 57 26.45 22.36 10.95
N PHE A 58 25.89 21.38 10.23
CA PHE A 58 24.73 21.57 9.36
C PHE A 58 23.52 22.17 10.10
N CYS A 59 23.21 21.69 11.31
CA CYS A 59 22.12 22.25 12.12
C CYS A 59 22.37 23.72 12.46
N THR A 60 23.59 24.06 12.90
CA THR A 60 23.91 25.43 13.33
C THR A 60 24.06 26.40 12.16
N GLU A 61 24.70 25.97 11.08
CA GLU A 61 25.13 26.82 9.96
C GLU A 61 24.06 26.89 8.86
N SER A 62 23.49 25.74 8.47
CA SER A 62 22.52 25.67 7.36
C SER A 62 21.08 25.84 7.84
N LEU A 63 20.71 25.19 8.95
CA LEU A 63 19.32 25.28 9.47
C LEU A 63 19.12 26.45 10.43
N MET A 64 20.20 27.04 10.94
CA MET A 64 20.21 28.06 11.98
C MET A 64 19.47 27.59 13.26
N ILE A 65 19.74 26.36 13.69
CA ILE A 65 19.18 25.72 14.89
C ILE A 65 20.32 25.51 15.90
N GLU A 66 20.23 26.15 17.07
CA GLU A 66 21.27 26.09 18.10
C GLU A 66 21.43 24.70 18.72
N ARG A 67 20.32 23.97 18.91
CA ARG A 67 20.31 22.65 19.53
C ARG A 67 19.94 21.57 18.52
N VAL A 68 20.87 20.65 18.27
CA VAL A 68 20.67 19.50 17.38
C VAL A 68 19.46 18.68 17.84
N PRO A 69 18.37 18.62 17.06
CA PRO A 69 17.22 17.80 17.38
C PRO A 69 17.54 16.30 17.30
N THR A 70 16.76 15.48 18.00
CA THR A 70 17.00 14.03 18.09
C THR A 70 16.76 13.26 16.78
N THR A 71 16.06 13.85 15.82
CA THR A 71 15.72 13.22 14.54
C THR A 71 15.69 14.25 13.42
N ILE A 72 15.91 13.82 12.17
CA ILE A 72 15.75 14.67 10.97
C ILE A 72 14.32 15.25 10.88
N GLY A 73 13.30 14.47 11.25
CA GLY A 73 11.93 14.99 11.32
C GLY A 73 11.76 16.11 12.34
N ALA A 74 12.47 16.09 13.47
CA ALA A 74 12.46 17.20 14.41
C ALA A 74 13.24 18.42 13.87
N MET A 75 14.32 18.21 13.10
CA MET A 75 15.00 19.29 12.36
C MET A 75 14.06 19.98 11.38
N ALA A 76 13.28 19.20 10.60
CA ALA A 76 12.30 19.73 9.67
C ALA A 76 11.24 20.59 10.36
N VAL A 77 10.71 20.13 11.51
CA VAL A 77 9.73 20.89 12.31
C VAL A 77 10.32 22.19 12.84
N SER A 78 11.51 22.14 13.43
CA SER A 78 12.17 23.33 13.96
C SER A 78 12.47 24.35 12.86
N ARG A 79 12.97 23.90 11.71
CA ARG A 79 13.25 24.78 10.57
C ARG A 79 11.97 25.36 9.98
N PHE A 80 10.91 24.56 9.82
CA PHE A 80 9.62 25.04 9.32
C PHE A 80 9.03 26.13 10.22
N LEU A 81 8.91 25.88 11.53
CA LEU A 81 8.38 26.88 12.47
C LEU A 81 9.18 28.18 12.45
N LYS A 82 10.51 28.08 12.42
CA LYS A 82 11.39 29.24 12.29
C LYS A 82 11.16 29.99 10.97
N THR A 83 10.98 29.28 9.87
CA THR A 83 10.74 29.89 8.54
C THR A 83 9.39 30.62 8.49
N ILE A 84 8.35 30.06 9.13
CA ILE A 84 7.04 30.70 9.25
C ILE A 84 7.13 31.99 10.05
N ASP A 85 7.79 31.94 11.22
CA ASP A 85 7.97 33.12 12.07
C ASP A 85 8.84 34.20 11.38
N GLU A 86 9.90 33.81 10.66
CA GLU A 86 10.74 34.69 9.83
C GLU A 86 9.97 35.35 8.67
N SER A 87 8.92 34.69 8.17
CA SER A 87 8.05 35.20 7.10
C SER A 87 6.96 36.16 7.62
N GLY A 88 6.93 36.43 8.93
CA GLY A 88 5.91 37.28 9.57
C GLY A 88 4.54 36.61 9.74
N ILE A 89 4.43 35.31 9.47
CA ILE A 89 3.21 34.53 9.66
C ILE A 89 3.26 33.93 11.06
N SER A 90 2.21 34.12 11.87
CA SER A 90 2.14 33.46 13.18
C SER A 90 1.98 31.94 13.00
N SER A 91 2.92 31.16 13.52
CA SER A 91 2.80 29.69 13.50
C SER A 91 1.56 29.19 14.24
N GLU A 92 1.05 29.91 15.24
CA GLU A 92 -0.22 29.57 15.91
C GLU A 92 -1.42 29.74 14.98
N ILE A 93 -1.48 30.83 14.20
CA ILE A 93 -2.54 31.09 13.22
C ILE A 93 -2.47 30.08 12.07
N CYS A 94 -1.28 29.87 11.50
CA CYS A 94 -1.06 28.90 10.42
C CYS A 94 -1.54 27.50 10.83
N MET A 95 -1.17 27.07 12.03
CA MET A 95 -1.49 25.73 12.50
C MET A 95 -2.89 25.64 13.13
N GLY A 96 -3.61 26.75 13.36
CA GLY A 96 -4.88 26.72 14.10
C GLY A 96 -4.69 26.21 15.53
N THR A 97 -3.69 26.72 16.23
CA THR A 97 -3.30 26.27 17.58
C THR A 97 -3.18 27.44 18.55
N ARG A 98 -3.18 27.14 19.84
CA ARG A 98 -2.87 28.08 20.93
C ARG A 98 -1.94 27.43 21.95
N THR A 99 -1.07 28.23 22.54
CA THR A 99 -0.24 27.78 23.67
C THR A 99 -0.99 27.99 24.98
N VAL A 100 -1.25 26.90 25.70
CA VAL A 100 -1.85 26.94 27.04
C VAL A 100 -0.76 26.68 28.07
N SER A 101 -0.68 27.55 29.08
CA SER A 101 0.25 27.39 30.21
C SER A 101 -0.49 26.81 31.42
N LYS A 102 0.00 25.70 31.98
CA LYS A 102 -0.51 25.10 33.21
C LYS A 102 0.60 25.01 34.25
N GLN A 103 0.29 25.30 35.50
CA GLN A 103 1.22 25.02 36.59
C GLN A 103 1.03 23.57 37.05
N CYS A 104 2.12 22.82 37.03
CA CYS A 104 2.17 21.44 37.50
C CYS A 104 3.11 21.37 38.69
N TRP A 105 2.68 20.73 39.77
CA TRP A 105 3.57 20.43 40.89
C TRP A 105 4.65 19.44 40.42
N ASN A 106 5.92 19.77 40.65
CA ASN A 106 7.04 18.86 40.42
C ASN A 106 7.48 18.26 41.77
N PRO A 107 7.24 16.97 42.02
CA PRO A 107 7.64 16.31 43.26
C PRO A 107 9.16 16.30 43.48
N GLU A 108 9.97 16.25 42.42
CA GLU A 108 11.43 16.18 42.54
C GLU A 108 12.02 17.50 43.02
N THR A 109 11.50 18.62 42.52
CA THR A 109 11.99 19.97 42.88
C THR A 109 11.14 20.65 43.95
N GLN A 110 10.11 19.97 44.49
CA GLN A 110 9.16 20.48 45.49
C GLN A 110 8.63 21.88 45.17
N GLY A 111 8.23 22.09 43.91
CA GLY A 111 7.79 23.40 43.44
C GLY A 111 6.89 23.34 42.22
N PHE A 112 6.15 24.41 41.97
CA PHE A 112 5.35 24.53 40.76
C PHE A 112 6.24 24.81 39.54
N ARG A 113 6.09 23.98 38.51
CA ARG A 113 6.68 24.18 37.19
C ARG A 113 5.58 24.59 36.22
N THR A 114 5.79 25.68 35.52
CA THR A 114 4.93 26.04 34.38
C THR A 114 5.25 25.13 33.20
N VAL A 115 4.26 24.37 32.76
CA VAL A 115 4.31 23.54 31.56
C VAL A 115 3.46 24.24 30.49
N LYS A 116 4.10 24.51 29.33
CA LYS A 116 3.41 25.05 28.15
C LYS A 116 3.07 23.90 27.21
N THR A 117 1.81 23.81 26.80
CA THR A 117 1.33 22.79 25.87
C THR A 117 0.63 23.47 24.70
N ARG A 118 1.02 23.10 23.48
CA ARG A 118 0.33 23.52 22.27
C ARG A 118 -0.94 22.67 22.11
N GLN A 119 -2.08 23.32 21.91
CA GLN A 119 -3.37 22.68 21.72
C GLN A 119 -4.07 23.27 20.49
N SER A 120 -4.94 22.51 19.84
CA SER A 120 -5.81 23.04 18.78
C SER A 120 -6.70 24.14 19.34
N ILE A 121 -7.05 25.13 18.50
CA ILE A 121 -8.12 26.08 18.84
C ILE A 121 -9.48 25.36 18.80
N PRO A 122 -10.46 25.77 19.63
CA PRO A 122 -11.76 25.10 19.68
C PRO A 122 -12.47 24.97 18.32
N ALA A 123 -12.39 26.02 17.48
CA ALA A 123 -13.00 26.04 16.15
C ALA A 123 -12.44 24.93 15.22
N ARG A 124 -11.14 24.63 15.34
CA ARG A 124 -10.48 23.51 14.66
C ARG A 124 -10.82 22.17 15.32
N GLU A 125 -10.67 22.09 16.64
CA GLU A 125 -10.82 20.87 17.45
C GLU A 125 -12.18 20.19 17.25
N LEU A 126 -13.26 20.99 17.15
CA LEU A 126 -14.63 20.50 16.95
C LEU A 126 -14.78 19.59 15.71
N TYR A 127 -13.94 19.79 14.69
CA TYR A 127 -14.08 19.16 13.38
C TYR A 127 -12.94 18.18 13.03
N GLU A 128 -11.91 18.00 13.87
CA GLU A 128 -10.72 17.20 13.54
C GLU A 128 -11.01 15.74 13.17
N THR A 129 -12.14 15.17 13.64
CA THR A 129 -12.54 13.81 13.30
C THR A 129 -12.74 13.60 11.78
N PHE A 130 -13.26 14.61 11.06
CA PHE A 130 -13.47 14.53 9.60
C PHE A 130 -12.16 14.29 8.83
N PRO A 131 -11.15 15.19 8.92
CA PRO A 131 -9.88 14.97 8.24
C PRO A 131 -9.10 13.77 8.80
N ILE A 132 -9.20 13.43 10.09
CA ILE A 132 -8.54 12.21 10.63
C ILE A 132 -9.07 10.95 9.94
N ASN A 133 -10.38 10.87 9.71
CA ASN A 133 -10.99 9.74 9.01
C ASN A 133 -10.62 9.73 7.52
N CYS A 134 -10.58 10.90 6.87
CA CYS A 134 -10.14 11.05 5.47
C CYS A 134 -8.61 10.92 5.30
N TYR A 135 -7.83 10.89 6.38
CA TYR A 135 -6.37 10.74 6.30
C TYR A 135 -6.00 9.28 6.03
N HIS A 136 -5.92 8.95 4.75
CA HIS A 136 -5.44 7.67 4.22
C HIS A 136 -3.96 7.75 3.78
N GLY A 137 -3.29 6.60 3.67
CA GLY A 137 -1.96 6.53 3.06
C GLY A 137 -2.00 6.77 1.54
N GLY A 138 -0.86 6.61 0.85
CA GLY A 138 -0.81 6.69 -0.62
C GLY A 138 -1.64 5.60 -1.32
N ARG A 139 -1.96 5.81 -2.61
CA ARG A 139 -2.66 4.81 -3.44
C ARG A 139 -1.71 3.63 -3.71
N ASN A 140 -2.13 2.39 -3.45
CA ASN A 140 -1.26 1.22 -3.56
C ASN A 140 -2.05 0.01 -4.08
N GLU A 141 -1.90 -0.30 -5.36
CA GLU A 141 -2.58 -1.38 -6.07
C GLU A 141 -1.64 -2.06 -7.09
N CYS A 142 -1.88 -3.34 -7.35
CA CYS A 142 -1.31 -4.08 -8.48
C CYS A 142 -2.46 -4.41 -9.43
N TYR A 143 -2.32 -4.05 -10.71
CA TYR A 143 -3.39 -4.16 -11.71
C TYR A 143 -3.29 -5.43 -12.56
N MET A 144 -2.17 -6.14 -12.44
CA MET A 144 -1.95 -7.43 -13.09
C MET A 144 -1.06 -8.32 -12.22
N MET A 145 -1.09 -9.61 -12.50
CA MET A 145 -0.20 -10.62 -11.93
C MET A 145 0.56 -11.32 -13.05
N GLY A 146 1.83 -11.65 -12.83
CA GLY A 146 2.62 -12.44 -13.75
C GLY A 146 3.75 -11.70 -14.44
N ILE A 147 4.30 -12.35 -15.47
CA ILE A 147 5.33 -11.76 -16.33
C ILE A 147 4.64 -10.99 -17.44
N THR A 148 4.91 -9.69 -17.55
CA THR A 148 4.30 -8.82 -18.57
C THR A 148 4.71 -9.25 -19.98
N PRO A 149 3.95 -8.90 -21.03
CA PRO A 149 4.45 -8.98 -22.40
C PRO A 149 5.71 -8.14 -22.59
N GLU A 150 6.54 -8.50 -23.56
CA GLU A 150 7.73 -7.73 -23.92
C GLU A 150 7.33 -6.45 -24.65
N ARG A 151 7.52 -5.30 -23.98
CA ARG A 151 7.17 -3.94 -24.42
C ARG A 151 8.05 -2.92 -23.69
N GLU A 152 8.08 -1.67 -24.09
CA GLU A 152 8.67 -0.64 -23.23
C GLU A 152 7.69 -0.30 -22.09
N TRP A 153 8.18 -0.41 -20.86
CA TRP A 153 7.46 -0.07 -19.65
C TRP A 153 8.18 1.07 -18.93
N TYR A 154 7.40 2.04 -18.45
CA TYR A 154 7.89 3.27 -17.83
C TYR A 154 7.33 3.40 -16.42
N ASP A 155 8.21 3.65 -15.45
CA ASP A 155 7.85 3.95 -14.06
C ASP A 155 7.90 5.47 -13.85
N TYR A 156 6.74 6.12 -13.77
CA TYR A 156 6.65 7.56 -13.56
C TYR A 156 6.31 7.87 -12.10
N ASP A 157 7.03 8.81 -11.49
CA ASP A 157 6.71 9.39 -10.18
C ASP A 157 6.34 10.86 -10.35
N LEU A 158 5.43 11.37 -9.52
CA LEU A 158 5.19 12.81 -9.39
C LEU A 158 6.41 13.53 -8.80
N ALA A 159 6.79 14.65 -9.39
CA ALA A 159 7.94 15.45 -8.98
C ALA A 159 7.71 16.05 -7.58
N GLY A 160 8.41 15.49 -6.58
CA GLY A 160 8.35 15.97 -5.20
C GLY A 160 6.94 15.92 -4.59
N ALA A 161 6.16 14.89 -4.92
CA ALA A 161 4.72 14.77 -4.68
C ALA A 161 4.20 15.42 -3.39
N TYR A 162 4.73 15.05 -2.23
CA TYR A 162 4.28 15.59 -0.95
C TYR A 162 4.74 17.03 -0.71
N THR A 163 5.95 17.41 -1.12
CA THR A 163 6.41 18.81 -1.01
C THR A 163 5.63 19.74 -1.95
N THR A 164 5.28 19.26 -3.14
CA THR A 164 4.42 19.98 -4.08
C THR A 164 2.98 20.02 -3.57
N GLY A 165 2.47 18.92 -3.01
CA GLY A 165 1.15 18.90 -2.36
C GLY A 165 1.04 19.83 -1.15
N LEU A 166 2.12 20.08 -0.41
CA LEU A 166 2.13 21.10 0.65
C LEU A 166 1.89 22.51 0.11
N LEU A 167 2.34 22.80 -1.12
CA LEU A 167 2.10 24.08 -1.79
C LEU A 167 0.63 24.27 -2.19
N ASP A 168 -0.18 23.21 -2.15
CA ASP A 168 -1.60 23.31 -2.42
C ASP A 168 -2.41 23.89 -1.24
N ILE A 169 -1.77 24.04 -0.08
CA ILE A 169 -2.39 24.51 1.16
C ILE A 169 -2.26 26.02 1.28
N LEU A 170 -3.39 26.72 1.21
CA LEU A 170 -3.52 28.12 1.59
C LEU A 170 -3.84 28.24 3.09
N GLN A 171 -3.91 29.47 3.62
CA GLN A 171 -4.26 29.70 5.01
C GLN A 171 -5.73 29.33 5.26
N PRO A 172 -6.06 28.34 6.13
CA PRO A 172 -7.45 28.00 6.41
C PRO A 172 -8.14 29.03 7.30
N ASP A 173 -9.44 29.19 7.11
CA ASP A 173 -10.31 29.94 7.97
C ASP A 173 -11.09 29.03 8.93
N TYR A 174 -10.44 28.64 10.02
CA TYR A 174 -11.00 27.69 10.99
C TYR A 174 -12.28 28.20 11.68
N ASP A 175 -12.50 29.51 11.72
CA ASP A 175 -13.66 30.10 12.38
C ASP A 175 -14.94 30.00 11.53
N ASN A 176 -14.80 29.77 10.21
CA ASN A 176 -15.91 29.71 9.25
C ASN A 176 -16.07 28.34 8.58
N ILE A 177 -15.65 27.26 9.26
CA ILE A 177 -15.92 25.88 8.81
C ILE A 177 -17.43 25.64 8.77
N PHE A 178 -17.95 25.14 7.65
CA PHE A 178 -19.37 24.86 7.48
C PHE A 178 -19.63 23.45 6.95
N HIS A 179 -20.81 22.92 7.23
CA HIS A 179 -21.25 21.63 6.72
C HIS A 179 -21.82 21.77 5.31
N SER A 180 -21.46 20.84 4.42
CA SER A 180 -22.11 20.71 3.11
C SER A 180 -22.42 19.25 2.79
N ARG A 181 -23.60 19.04 2.20
CA ARG A 181 -24.04 17.78 1.61
C ARG A 181 -24.15 17.83 0.08
N ASN A 182 -23.82 18.97 -0.53
CA ASN A 182 -23.82 19.11 -1.98
C ASN A 182 -22.46 18.63 -2.52
N PRO A 183 -22.40 17.59 -3.38
CA PRO A 183 -21.14 17.12 -3.95
C PRO A 183 -20.35 18.22 -4.69
N GLU A 184 -21.05 19.15 -5.36
CA GLU A 184 -20.42 20.21 -6.15
C GLU A 184 -19.62 21.22 -5.29
N ASP A 185 -19.94 21.35 -3.99
CA ASP A 185 -19.21 22.22 -3.08
C ASP A 185 -17.78 21.71 -2.80
N TYR A 186 -17.46 20.47 -3.21
CA TYR A 186 -16.15 19.85 -3.07
C TYR A 186 -15.29 19.96 -4.34
N CYS A 187 -15.80 20.59 -5.40
CA CYS A 187 -15.10 20.78 -6.67
C CYS A 187 -14.17 22.02 -6.65
N GLY A 188 -13.04 21.95 -7.35
CA GLY A 188 -12.07 23.06 -7.48
C GLY A 188 -11.00 23.12 -6.37
N HIS A 189 -10.49 24.33 -6.08
CA HIS A 189 -9.54 24.55 -4.98
C HIS A 189 -10.26 24.70 -3.66
N VAL A 190 -10.69 23.57 -3.08
CA VAL A 190 -11.42 23.53 -1.82
C VAL A 190 -10.74 22.59 -0.83
N MET A 191 -10.69 22.96 0.45
CA MET A 191 -10.33 22.04 1.52
C MET A 191 -11.59 21.44 2.14
N GLY A 192 -12.01 20.28 1.63
CA GLY A 192 -13.22 19.59 2.08
C GLY A 192 -12.97 18.14 2.50
N PHE A 193 -13.79 17.64 3.43
CA PHE A 193 -13.71 16.29 3.98
C PHE A 193 -15.11 15.74 4.20
N ALA A 194 -15.39 14.55 3.67
CA ALA A 194 -16.74 13.99 3.74
C ALA A 194 -16.76 12.46 3.84
N LEU A 195 -17.79 11.95 4.50
CA LEU A 195 -18.26 10.58 4.36
C LEU A 195 -19.22 10.52 3.16
N VAL A 196 -18.86 9.73 2.16
CA VAL A 196 -19.57 9.63 0.89
C VAL A 196 -20.02 8.20 0.64
N SER A 197 -21.23 8.05 0.12
CA SER A 197 -21.66 6.83 -0.58
C SER A 197 -21.47 7.07 -2.07
N PHE A 198 -20.92 6.10 -2.79
CA PHE A 198 -20.57 6.26 -4.19
C PHE A 198 -20.87 5.02 -5.02
N GLN A 199 -21.12 5.25 -6.31
CA GLN A 199 -21.18 4.24 -7.37
C GLN A 199 -20.54 4.80 -8.63
N PHE A 200 -19.45 4.18 -9.09
CA PHE A 200 -18.83 4.47 -10.38
C PHE A 200 -19.53 3.70 -11.51
N PRO A 201 -19.53 4.24 -12.74
CA PRO A 201 -19.84 3.45 -13.94
C PRO A 201 -18.88 2.28 -14.12
N ASP A 202 -19.38 1.15 -14.64
CA ASP A 202 -18.58 -0.07 -14.88
C ASP A 202 -17.40 0.14 -15.85
N SER A 203 -17.45 1.22 -16.66
CA SER A 203 -16.37 1.61 -17.56
C SER A 203 -15.14 2.19 -16.86
N VAL A 204 -15.26 2.59 -15.58
CA VAL A 204 -14.15 3.21 -14.83
C VAL A 204 -13.11 2.15 -14.47
N ARG A 205 -11.95 2.25 -15.12
CA ARG A 205 -10.82 1.31 -14.91
C ARG A 205 -10.16 1.49 -13.55
N PHE A 206 -10.01 2.73 -13.09
CA PHE A 206 -9.25 3.07 -11.89
C PHE A 206 -10.07 3.95 -10.94
N PRO A 207 -11.08 3.39 -10.22
CA PRO A 207 -11.83 4.14 -9.21
C PRO A 207 -10.89 4.84 -8.23
N CYS A 208 -11.24 6.04 -7.78
CA CYS A 208 -10.34 6.89 -7.00
C CYS A 208 -10.68 6.97 -5.51
N LEU A 209 -11.87 6.53 -5.09
CA LEU A 209 -12.30 6.66 -3.69
C LEU A 209 -11.75 5.50 -2.83
N PRO A 210 -10.97 5.80 -1.76
CA PRO A 210 -10.34 4.76 -0.95
C PRO A 210 -11.33 4.16 0.06
N VAL A 211 -11.45 2.84 0.09
CA VAL A 211 -12.15 2.11 1.15
C VAL A 211 -11.14 1.42 2.04
N ARG A 212 -11.08 1.85 3.31
CA ARG A 212 -10.15 1.31 4.31
C ARG A 212 -10.71 0.03 4.91
N THR A 213 -9.88 -1.01 4.94
CA THR A 213 -10.14 -2.25 5.68
C THR A 213 -9.25 -2.33 6.90
N GLU A 214 -9.68 -3.06 7.92
CA GLU A 214 -8.89 -3.25 9.15
C GLU A 214 -7.59 -4.02 8.90
N GLN A 215 -7.64 -5.04 8.02
CA GLN A 215 -6.54 -6.01 7.85
C GLN A 215 -5.77 -5.87 6.54
N PHE A 216 -6.43 -5.44 5.45
CA PHE A 216 -5.89 -5.54 4.09
C PHE A 216 -5.55 -4.18 3.47
N GLY A 217 -5.59 -3.10 4.26
CA GLY A 217 -5.27 -1.75 3.81
C GLY A 217 -6.39 -1.14 2.95
N LEU A 218 -6.01 -0.29 2.00
CA LEU A 218 -6.93 0.43 1.11
C LEU A 218 -7.29 -0.38 -0.14
N PHE A 219 -8.57 -0.33 -0.50
CA PHE A 219 -9.18 -0.82 -1.74
C PHE A 219 -9.83 0.35 -2.49
N PHE A 220 -10.07 0.17 -3.79
CA PHE A 220 -10.70 1.17 -4.66
C PHE A 220 -11.79 0.47 -5.50
N PRO A 221 -12.92 0.09 -4.89
CA PRO A 221 -14.03 -0.59 -5.57
C PRO A 221 -14.85 0.38 -6.44
N LEU A 222 -15.78 -0.15 -7.25
CA LEU A 222 -16.76 0.62 -8.00
C LEU A 222 -17.86 1.18 -7.10
N ALA A 223 -18.19 0.53 -5.99
CA ALA A 223 -19.23 0.99 -5.08
C ALA A 223 -18.86 0.84 -3.60
N GLY A 224 -19.41 1.72 -2.76
CA GLY A 224 -19.32 1.60 -1.32
C GLY A 224 -19.42 2.92 -0.57
N GLU A 225 -18.86 2.92 0.64
CA GLU A 225 -18.76 4.10 1.50
C GLU A 225 -17.30 4.45 1.76
N SER A 226 -16.95 5.73 1.69
CA SER A 226 -15.57 6.22 1.85
C SER A 226 -15.53 7.53 2.63
N TRP A 227 -14.50 7.69 3.45
CA TRP A 227 -14.09 9.01 3.94
C TRP A 227 -13.13 9.61 2.92
N ALA A 228 -13.56 10.66 2.22
CA ALA A 228 -12.84 11.21 1.08
C ALA A 228 -12.57 12.71 1.25
N THR A 229 -11.47 13.15 0.67
CA THR A 229 -11.11 14.56 0.55
C THR A 229 -11.76 15.19 -0.68
N ALA A 230 -11.89 16.53 -0.69
CA ALA A 230 -12.43 17.28 -1.82
C ALA A 230 -11.77 16.92 -3.18
N PRO A 231 -10.43 16.83 -3.32
CA PRO A 231 -9.80 16.41 -4.57
C PRO A 231 -10.25 15.02 -5.07
N GLU A 232 -10.45 14.06 -4.15
CA GLU A 232 -10.89 12.71 -4.49
C GLU A 232 -12.36 12.68 -4.92
N ILE A 233 -13.21 13.49 -4.28
CA ILE A 233 -14.63 13.67 -4.63
C ILE A 233 -14.74 14.33 -6.00
N ALA A 234 -13.99 15.41 -6.25
CA ALA A 234 -13.96 16.11 -7.53
C ALA A 234 -13.55 15.18 -8.67
N LEU A 235 -12.49 14.37 -8.48
CA LEU A 235 -12.10 13.35 -9.45
C LEU A 235 -13.23 12.33 -9.66
N ALA A 236 -13.84 11.83 -8.59
CA ALA A 236 -14.90 10.83 -8.70
C ALA A 236 -16.11 11.35 -9.51
N LEU A 237 -16.53 12.60 -9.28
CA LEU A 237 -17.57 13.26 -10.08
C LEU A 237 -17.16 13.37 -11.56
N SER A 238 -15.91 13.75 -11.84
CA SER A 238 -15.41 13.85 -13.22
C SER A 238 -15.37 12.50 -13.95
N LEU A 239 -15.23 11.39 -13.21
CA LEU A 239 -15.30 10.02 -13.72
C LEU A 239 -16.74 9.52 -13.88
N GLY A 240 -17.74 10.37 -13.60
CA GLY A 240 -19.16 10.05 -13.72
C GLY A 240 -19.74 9.27 -12.54
N ALA A 241 -19.09 9.29 -11.37
CA ALA A 241 -19.62 8.62 -10.19
C ALA A 241 -20.88 9.31 -9.65
N GLU A 242 -21.87 8.51 -9.29
CA GLU A 242 -22.99 8.97 -8.47
C GLU A 242 -22.52 9.07 -7.02
N ILE A 243 -22.60 10.27 -6.42
CA ILE A 243 -22.09 10.53 -5.07
C ILE A 243 -23.19 11.15 -4.20
N THR A 244 -23.35 10.58 -3.01
CA THR A 244 -24.15 11.17 -1.93
C THR A 244 -23.25 11.51 -0.75
N ILE A 245 -23.17 12.78 -0.39
CA ILE A 245 -22.48 13.23 0.82
C ILE A 245 -23.39 13.00 2.03
N GLN A 246 -23.03 12.05 2.89
CA GLN A 246 -23.80 11.75 4.11
C GLN A 246 -23.54 12.81 5.19
N GLN A 247 -22.26 13.10 5.40
CA GLN A 247 -21.74 14.10 6.32
C GLN A 247 -20.46 14.67 5.73
N GLY A 248 -20.31 15.99 5.75
CA GLY A 248 -19.06 16.59 5.32
C GLY A 248 -18.94 18.04 5.75
N ILE A 249 -17.71 18.53 5.67
CA ILE A 249 -17.32 19.88 6.01
C ILE A 249 -16.46 20.49 4.92
N ILE A 250 -16.58 21.80 4.76
CA ILE A 250 -15.69 22.63 3.97
C ILE A 250 -14.98 23.60 4.92
N VAL A 251 -13.67 23.70 4.76
CA VAL A 251 -12.84 24.70 5.42
C VAL A 251 -12.50 25.75 4.37
N PRO A 252 -13.08 26.96 4.45
CA PRO A 252 -12.73 28.04 3.53
C PRO A 252 -11.24 28.39 3.64
N TRP A 253 -10.67 28.82 2.52
CA TRP A 253 -9.40 29.54 2.55
C TRP A 253 -9.66 30.97 3.02
N ARG A 254 -8.78 31.52 3.85
CA ARG A 254 -8.86 32.94 4.22
C ARG A 254 -8.61 33.77 2.98
N MET A 255 -9.56 34.67 2.70
CA MET A 255 -9.40 35.76 1.75
C MET A 255 -9.07 37.01 2.56
N ASP A 256 -7.89 37.59 2.39
CA ASP A 256 -7.60 38.90 2.97
C ASP A 256 -8.39 39.98 2.21
N GLU A 257 -9.03 40.92 2.93
CA GLU A 257 -9.61 42.10 2.29
C GLU A 257 -8.53 42.87 1.52
N PRO A 258 -8.78 43.27 0.26
CA PRO A 258 -7.78 43.92 -0.57
C PRO A 258 -7.48 45.33 -0.05
N HIS A 259 -6.54 45.45 0.89
CA HIS A 259 -6.11 46.74 1.41
C HIS A 259 -5.09 47.45 0.51
N ASP A 260 -4.53 46.79 -0.51
CA ASP A 260 -3.61 47.43 -1.45
C ASP A 260 -3.61 46.73 -2.83
N ALA A 261 -4.16 47.40 -3.84
CA ALA A 261 -4.30 46.89 -5.22
C ALA A 261 -2.95 46.68 -5.94
N THR A 262 -1.83 47.02 -5.31
CA THR A 262 -0.48 46.90 -5.89
C THR A 262 0.21 45.57 -5.59
N ASN A 263 -0.35 44.73 -4.70
CA ASN A 263 0.29 43.49 -4.22
C ASN A 263 -0.58 42.23 -4.37
N LEU A 264 -1.29 42.09 -5.50
CA LEU A 264 -2.11 40.91 -5.85
C LEU A 264 -1.36 39.56 -5.72
N ARG A 265 -0.02 39.54 -5.80
CA ARG A 265 0.78 38.30 -5.69
C ARG A 265 0.87 37.73 -4.27
N LYS A 266 0.59 38.50 -3.21
CA LYS A 266 0.60 37.99 -1.82
C LYS A 266 -0.65 37.19 -1.46
N GLN A 267 -1.74 37.33 -2.21
CA GLN A 267 -3.11 36.96 -1.80
C GLN A 267 -3.44 35.46 -1.90
N GLU A 268 -2.70 34.67 -2.68
CA GLU A 268 -2.97 33.24 -2.91
C GLU A 268 -1.73 32.36 -2.71
N CYS A 269 -0.78 32.81 -1.87
CA CYS A 269 0.44 32.05 -1.64
C CYS A 269 0.25 30.98 -0.55
N SER A 270 0.77 29.78 -0.79
CA SER A 270 0.78 28.71 0.19
C SER A 270 1.51 29.08 1.47
N VAL A 271 0.97 28.65 2.62
CA VAL A 271 1.66 28.78 3.91
C VAL A 271 2.97 28.00 3.97
N PHE A 272 3.17 27.00 3.09
CA PHE A 272 4.39 26.21 3.00
C PHE A 272 5.39 26.75 1.97
N LEU A 273 5.02 27.75 1.16
CA LEU A 273 5.86 28.26 0.07
C LEU A 273 7.27 28.68 0.55
N PRO A 274 7.43 29.49 1.61
CA PRO A 274 8.76 29.91 2.06
C PRO A 274 9.66 28.74 2.46
N PHE A 275 9.08 27.72 3.12
CA PHE A 275 9.81 26.53 3.52
C PHE A 275 10.23 25.67 2.32
N VAL A 276 9.33 25.45 1.36
CA VAL A 276 9.63 24.62 0.19
C VAL A 276 10.67 25.29 -0.70
N GLN A 277 10.58 26.61 -0.92
CA GLN A 277 11.60 27.38 -1.64
C GLN A 277 12.95 27.24 -0.99
N GLN A 278 13.03 27.44 0.33
CA GLN A 278 14.27 27.31 1.06
C GLN A 278 14.87 25.89 0.94
N VAL A 279 14.06 24.84 1.10
CA VAL A 279 14.54 23.46 0.95
C VAL A 279 15.13 23.25 -0.44
N ARG A 280 14.48 23.76 -1.50
CA ARG A 280 14.93 23.61 -2.88
C ARG A 280 16.19 24.40 -3.18
N GLU A 281 16.22 25.68 -2.83
CA GLU A 281 17.40 26.55 -3.01
C GLU A 281 18.63 25.93 -2.37
N ASN A 282 18.53 25.50 -1.11
CA ASN A 282 19.67 24.90 -0.43
C ASN A 282 20.05 23.55 -1.02
N ARG A 283 19.08 22.73 -1.43
CA ARG A 283 19.36 21.45 -2.11
C ARG A 283 20.13 21.67 -3.43
N ASN A 284 19.79 22.70 -4.20
CA ASN A 284 20.41 23.01 -5.48
C ASN A 284 21.80 23.66 -5.35
N HIS A 285 22.10 24.31 -4.22
CA HIS A 285 23.43 24.84 -3.92
C HIS A 285 24.48 23.76 -3.59
N HIS A 286 24.05 22.51 -3.37
CA HIS A 286 24.94 21.41 -3.03
C HIS A 286 25.05 20.39 -4.16
N ASP A 287 26.23 19.79 -4.29
CA ASP A 287 26.47 18.75 -5.28
C ASP A 287 25.53 17.56 -5.08
N LYS A 288 24.98 17.04 -6.17
CA LYS A 288 24.06 15.90 -6.14
C LYS A 288 24.72 14.69 -5.46
N GLY A 289 24.07 14.16 -4.42
CA GLY A 289 24.58 13.01 -3.67
C GLY A 289 25.50 13.35 -2.49
N SER A 290 25.85 14.63 -2.31
CA SER A 290 26.49 15.15 -1.09
C SER A 290 25.61 14.91 0.16
N LEU A 291 26.22 14.99 1.33
CA LEU A 291 25.51 14.78 2.59
C LEU A 291 24.44 15.86 2.82
N GLU A 292 24.77 17.11 2.49
CA GLU A 292 23.91 18.28 2.66
C GLU A 292 22.71 18.24 1.71
N GLU A 293 22.91 17.87 0.42
CA GLU A 293 21.82 17.66 -0.55
C GLU A 293 20.83 16.60 -0.04
N LYS A 294 21.36 15.48 0.46
CA LYS A 294 20.56 14.40 1.06
C LYS A 294 19.79 14.90 2.29
N PHE A 295 20.41 15.70 3.18
CA PHE A 295 19.72 16.23 4.35
C PHE A 295 18.58 17.17 3.98
N TRP A 296 18.79 18.12 3.08
CA TRP A 296 17.73 19.03 2.65
C TRP A 296 16.57 18.29 2.00
N LYS A 297 16.85 17.29 1.16
CA LYS A 297 15.83 16.40 0.59
C LYS A 297 15.02 15.69 1.68
N GLU A 298 15.69 15.07 2.64
CA GLU A 298 15.01 14.36 3.74
C GLU A 298 14.23 15.29 4.68
N ILE A 299 14.71 16.52 4.89
CA ILE A 299 14.00 17.56 5.66
C ILE A 299 12.67 17.92 4.99
N GLY A 300 12.67 18.18 3.68
CA GLY A 300 11.46 18.47 2.92
C GLY A 300 10.43 17.34 3.04
N ASN A 301 10.87 16.10 2.81
CA ASN A 301 9.99 14.92 2.89
C ASN A 301 9.49 14.63 4.31
N SER A 302 10.31 14.89 5.33
CA SER A 302 9.98 14.57 6.73
C SER A 302 8.93 15.50 7.33
N LEU A 303 8.82 16.75 6.85
CA LEU A 303 7.85 17.71 7.39
C LEU A 303 6.42 17.19 7.25
N TYR A 304 6.04 16.71 6.06
CA TYR A 304 4.72 16.14 5.82
C TYR A 304 4.42 14.99 6.80
N GLY A 305 5.37 14.08 7.02
CA GLY A 305 5.21 12.98 7.97
C GLY A 305 4.95 13.44 9.41
N LYS A 306 5.44 14.63 9.78
CA LYS A 306 5.21 15.25 11.10
C LYS A 306 3.84 15.89 11.23
N LEU A 307 3.24 16.38 10.15
CA LEU A 307 1.84 16.85 10.13
C LEU A 307 0.88 15.72 10.52
N ALA A 308 1.19 14.49 10.12
CA ALA A 308 0.36 13.31 10.37
C ALA A 308 0.70 12.53 11.66
N GLN A 309 1.72 12.95 12.41
CA GLN A 309 2.16 12.21 13.59
C GLN A 309 1.08 12.24 14.67
N GLY A 310 0.71 11.06 15.18
CA GLY A 310 -0.25 10.92 16.27
C GLY A 310 -1.73 10.99 15.85
N LEU A 311 -2.05 11.10 14.55
CA LEU A 311 -3.45 11.13 14.09
C LEU A 311 -4.16 9.78 14.21
N HIS A 312 -3.45 8.69 13.92
CA HIS A 312 -3.94 7.32 14.16
C HIS A 312 -3.25 6.75 15.40
N ALA A 313 -3.97 5.93 16.17
CA ALA A 313 -3.48 5.28 17.38
C ALA A 313 -2.34 4.28 17.08
N LYS A 314 -1.13 4.80 16.85
CA LYS A 314 0.10 4.02 16.82
C LYS A 314 0.75 4.11 18.18
N THR A 315 1.15 2.97 18.73
CA THR A 315 1.90 2.91 19.98
C THR A 315 3.39 2.70 19.70
N ALA A 316 4.23 3.24 20.57
CA ALA A 316 5.66 3.03 20.59
C ALA A 316 6.08 2.55 21.99
N PHE A 317 7.13 1.74 22.06
CA PHE A 317 7.64 1.26 23.34
C PHE A 317 8.35 2.40 24.09
N ASP A 318 7.83 2.77 25.25
CA ASP A 318 8.41 3.77 26.14
C ASP A 318 9.39 3.09 27.09
N THR A 319 10.69 3.31 26.87
CA THR A 319 11.76 2.72 27.69
C THR A 319 11.81 3.26 29.12
N ALA A 320 11.25 4.43 29.39
CA ALA A 320 11.18 4.97 30.74
C ALA A 320 10.08 4.30 31.57
N ARG A 321 9.00 3.86 30.92
CA ARG A 321 7.85 3.21 31.57
C ARG A 321 7.80 1.69 31.40
N GLY A 322 8.57 1.13 30.47
CA GLY A 322 8.51 -0.29 30.12
C GLY A 322 7.20 -0.71 29.44
N LEU A 323 6.42 0.24 28.90
CA LEU A 323 5.09 0.00 28.34
C LEU A 323 4.94 0.62 26.94
N ASN A 324 4.09 0.02 26.12
CA ASN A 324 3.68 0.64 24.85
C ASN A 324 2.76 1.83 25.15
N SER A 325 3.18 3.04 24.77
CA SER A 325 2.42 4.27 24.93
C SER A 325 1.99 4.81 23.56
N PRO A 326 0.82 5.48 23.44
CA PRO A 326 0.45 6.18 22.22
C PRO A 326 1.54 7.19 21.80
N LEU A 327 1.86 7.21 20.50
CA LEU A 327 2.80 8.18 19.97
C LEU A 327 2.19 9.59 20.07
N PRO A 328 2.82 10.54 20.79
CA PRO A 328 2.26 11.87 20.95
C PRO A 328 2.26 12.64 19.63
N PRO A 329 1.38 13.64 19.47
CA PRO A 329 1.43 14.56 18.35
C PRO A 329 2.77 15.31 18.28
N SER A 330 3.17 15.70 17.08
CA SER A 330 4.29 16.62 16.87
C SER A 330 3.84 18.07 17.12
N ALA A 331 4.80 19.00 17.23
CA ALA A 331 4.50 20.43 17.38
C ALA A 331 3.78 21.04 16.17
N VAL A 332 3.72 20.32 15.05
CA VAL A 332 3.04 20.71 13.81
C VAL A 332 1.96 19.71 13.39
N THR A 333 1.50 18.81 14.27
CA THR A 333 0.42 17.89 13.90
C THR A 333 -0.83 18.65 13.48
N GLN A 334 -1.27 18.39 12.24
CA GLN A 334 -2.38 19.08 11.59
C GLN A 334 -3.11 18.08 10.67
N PRO A 335 -4.29 17.56 11.08
CA PRO A 335 -5.03 16.56 10.31
C PRO A 335 -5.61 17.07 8.99
N PHE A 336 -6.12 18.30 8.95
CA PHE A 336 -6.64 18.93 7.73
C PHE A 336 -5.57 19.00 6.63
N PHE A 337 -4.36 19.45 6.98
CA PHE A 337 -3.24 19.50 6.04
C PHE A 337 -2.79 18.11 5.60
N ALA A 338 -2.60 17.19 6.55
CA ALA A 338 -2.16 15.83 6.24
C ALA A 338 -3.16 15.09 5.32
N ALA A 339 -4.45 15.18 5.62
CA ALA A 339 -5.51 14.58 4.82
C ALA A 339 -5.56 15.21 3.42
N HIS A 340 -5.63 16.55 3.33
CA HIS A 340 -5.69 17.27 2.06
C HIS A 340 -4.53 16.92 1.13
N VAL A 341 -3.28 16.99 1.63
CA VAL A 341 -2.08 16.69 0.84
C VAL A 341 -2.11 15.27 0.29
N THR A 342 -2.44 14.28 1.12
CA THR A 342 -2.49 12.89 0.65
C THR A 342 -3.62 12.63 -0.32
N GLY A 343 -4.79 13.21 -0.07
CA GLY A 343 -5.94 13.13 -0.95
C GLY A 343 -5.68 13.75 -2.30
N PHE A 344 -5.07 14.94 -2.31
CA PHE A 344 -4.67 15.64 -3.54
C PHE A 344 -3.68 14.80 -4.36
N VAL A 345 -2.60 14.30 -3.77
CA VAL A 345 -1.64 13.43 -4.48
C VAL A 345 -2.30 12.18 -5.03
N ARG A 346 -3.17 11.51 -4.26
CA ARG A 346 -3.92 10.33 -4.74
C ARG A 346 -4.84 10.68 -5.91
N ALA A 347 -5.51 11.82 -5.84
CA ALA A 347 -6.43 12.29 -6.88
C ALA A 347 -5.65 12.64 -8.16
N VAL A 348 -4.51 13.34 -8.08
CA VAL A 348 -3.67 13.63 -9.26
C VAL A 348 -3.23 12.34 -9.96
N VAL A 349 -2.68 11.37 -9.21
CA VAL A 349 -2.31 10.07 -9.81
C VAL A 349 -3.53 9.35 -10.39
N GLY A 350 -4.68 9.41 -9.71
CA GLY A 350 -5.92 8.83 -10.20
C GLY A 350 -6.42 9.47 -11.49
N GLU A 351 -6.29 10.79 -11.64
CA GLU A 351 -6.64 11.52 -12.85
C GLU A 351 -5.72 11.10 -14.01
N LEU A 352 -4.40 11.14 -13.81
CA LEU A 352 -3.41 10.72 -14.81
C LEU A 352 -3.64 9.28 -15.29
N MET A 353 -3.92 8.36 -14.36
CA MET A 353 -4.19 6.96 -14.71
C MET A 353 -5.49 6.78 -15.53
N ASN A 354 -6.55 7.53 -15.22
CA ASN A 354 -7.81 7.45 -15.97
C ASN A 354 -7.73 8.22 -17.31
N ALA A 355 -6.78 9.15 -17.46
CA ALA A 355 -6.50 9.85 -18.71
C ALA A 355 -5.63 9.03 -19.69
N LEU A 356 -5.10 7.88 -19.26
CA LEU A 356 -4.32 7.00 -20.13
C LEU A 356 -5.18 6.45 -21.28
N PRO A 357 -4.59 6.23 -22.48
CA PRO A 357 -5.27 5.59 -23.59
C PRO A 357 -5.94 4.28 -23.20
N THR A 358 -7.07 3.95 -23.83
CA THR A 358 -7.86 2.75 -23.50
C THR A 358 -7.08 1.45 -23.70
N ASN A 359 -6.11 1.44 -24.62
CA ASN A 359 -5.21 0.32 -24.88
C ASN A 359 -3.94 0.30 -24.01
N ALA A 360 -3.67 1.37 -23.24
CA ALA A 360 -2.54 1.41 -22.33
C ALA A 360 -2.79 0.49 -21.11
N THR A 361 -1.76 -0.22 -20.71
CA THR A 361 -1.74 -1.12 -19.55
C THR A 361 -1.03 -0.47 -18.40
N VAL A 362 -1.61 -0.59 -17.19
CA VAL A 362 -0.95 -0.22 -15.94
C VAL A 362 -0.62 -1.51 -15.20
N VAL A 363 0.61 -1.61 -14.70
CA VAL A 363 1.10 -2.76 -13.93
C VAL A 363 0.80 -2.57 -12.45
N SER A 364 1.13 -1.39 -11.92
CA SER A 364 0.97 -1.05 -10.51
C SER A 364 0.97 0.46 -10.28
N VAL A 365 0.44 0.87 -9.13
CA VAL A 365 0.57 2.22 -8.58
C VAL A 365 1.11 2.13 -7.16
N THR A 366 2.07 2.99 -6.82
CA THR A 366 2.66 3.07 -5.48
C THR A 366 2.80 4.54 -5.06
N THR A 367 1.88 4.97 -4.20
CA THR A 367 1.78 6.32 -3.62
C THR A 367 1.51 7.41 -4.65
N ASP A 368 2.57 7.88 -5.30
CA ASP A 368 2.67 9.04 -6.17
C ASP A 368 3.18 8.70 -7.58
N GLY A 369 3.41 7.40 -7.85
CA GLY A 369 3.87 6.93 -9.15
C GLY A 369 3.16 5.67 -9.63
N PHE A 370 3.20 5.46 -10.94
CA PHE A 370 2.58 4.34 -11.63
C PHE A 370 3.45 3.80 -12.76
N LEU A 371 3.33 2.49 -12.99
CA LEU A 371 4.10 1.73 -13.95
C LEU A 371 3.21 1.34 -15.13
N THR A 372 3.52 1.80 -16.35
CA THR A 372 2.66 1.65 -17.53
C THR A 372 3.47 1.43 -18.82
N ASP A 373 2.85 0.93 -19.88
CA ASP A 373 3.43 0.87 -21.23
C ASP A 373 3.18 2.14 -22.07
N ALA A 374 2.52 3.16 -21.51
CA ALA A 374 2.38 4.47 -22.15
C ALA A 374 3.66 5.32 -22.01
N SER A 375 4.18 5.81 -23.14
CA SER A 375 5.23 6.85 -23.13
C SER A 375 4.67 8.19 -22.66
N LEU A 376 5.55 9.07 -22.16
CA LEU A 376 5.16 10.36 -21.58
C LEU A 376 4.32 11.23 -22.52
N GLU A 377 4.63 11.21 -23.82
CA GLU A 377 3.90 11.94 -24.87
C GLU A 377 2.44 11.49 -25.03
N ASN A 378 2.11 10.27 -24.59
CA ASN A 378 0.78 9.68 -24.67
C ASN A 378 0.00 9.80 -23.35
N ILE A 379 0.53 10.51 -22.36
CA ILE A 379 -0.14 10.77 -21.08
C ILE A 379 -0.77 12.16 -21.16
N ASP A 380 -2.10 12.21 -21.17
CA ASP A 380 -2.81 13.49 -21.08
C ASP A 380 -2.69 14.05 -19.65
N MET A 381 -2.04 15.20 -19.58
CA MET A 381 -1.68 15.93 -18.36
C MET A 381 -2.52 17.20 -18.18
N SER A 382 -3.51 17.42 -19.05
CA SER A 382 -4.32 18.65 -19.09
C SER A 382 -5.53 18.65 -18.15
N GLY A 383 -5.77 17.55 -17.43
CA GLY A 383 -6.83 17.45 -16.43
C GLY A 383 -6.75 18.53 -15.34
N PRO A 384 -7.87 18.91 -14.70
CA PRO A 384 -7.88 19.97 -13.70
C PRO A 384 -6.92 19.76 -12.51
N LEU A 385 -6.83 18.54 -11.98
CA LEU A 385 -5.94 18.24 -10.84
C LEU A 385 -4.47 18.22 -11.27
N SER A 386 -4.19 17.65 -12.44
CA SER A 386 -2.86 17.56 -13.05
C SER A 386 -2.33 18.93 -13.43
N SER A 387 -3.15 19.79 -14.05
CA SER A 387 -2.82 21.17 -14.38
C SER A 387 -2.51 22.00 -13.13
N ARG A 388 -3.30 21.81 -12.06
CA ARG A 388 -3.06 22.45 -10.77
C ARG A 388 -1.76 21.96 -10.15
N PHE A 389 -1.50 20.66 -10.15
CA PHE A 389 -0.24 20.11 -9.64
C PHE A 389 0.97 20.60 -10.46
N GLN A 390 0.85 20.69 -11.78
CA GLN A 390 1.87 21.27 -12.66
C GLN A 390 2.13 22.75 -12.31
N THR A 391 1.08 23.54 -12.07
CA THR A 391 1.23 24.94 -11.61
C THR A 391 2.02 25.04 -10.31
N LEU A 392 1.79 24.12 -9.37
CA LEU A 392 2.57 24.05 -8.13
C LEU A 392 4.02 23.60 -8.36
N CYS A 393 4.26 22.73 -9.35
CA CYS A 393 5.62 22.40 -9.78
C CYS A 393 6.32 23.65 -10.33
N ASP A 394 5.66 24.44 -11.18
CA ASP A 394 6.20 25.65 -11.78
C ASP A 394 6.49 26.74 -10.74
N ILE A 395 5.67 26.87 -9.69
CA ILE A 395 5.95 27.76 -8.55
C ILE A 395 7.25 27.38 -7.85
N ALA A 396 7.53 26.08 -7.79
CA ALA A 396 8.58 25.54 -6.95
C ALA A 396 9.87 25.27 -7.73
N ASP A 397 9.79 24.97 -9.03
CA ASP A 397 10.89 24.76 -9.97
C ASP A 397 10.36 25.06 -11.39
N PRO A 398 10.43 26.34 -11.83
CA PRO A 398 9.86 26.78 -13.09
C PRO A 398 10.35 25.98 -14.29
N GLY A 399 9.42 25.46 -15.11
CA GLY A 399 9.75 24.68 -16.30
C GLY A 399 10.03 23.20 -16.04
N SER A 400 9.93 22.75 -14.79
CA SER A 400 9.95 21.33 -14.46
C SER A 400 8.65 20.63 -14.88
N SER A 401 8.72 19.36 -15.26
CA SER A 401 7.52 18.55 -15.49
C SER A 401 7.07 17.90 -14.19
N MET A 402 5.76 17.81 -14.00
CA MET A 402 5.20 17.08 -12.86
C MET A 402 5.49 15.59 -12.87
N LEU A 403 5.79 14.97 -14.03
CA LEU A 403 6.13 13.56 -14.11
C LEU A 403 7.63 13.38 -14.38
N THR A 404 8.27 12.53 -13.59
CA THR A 404 9.65 12.09 -13.79
C THR A 404 9.67 10.60 -14.09
N CYS A 405 10.25 10.21 -15.23
CA CYS A 405 10.51 8.81 -15.54
C CYS A 405 11.70 8.32 -14.72
N LYS A 406 11.45 7.38 -13.82
CA LYS A 406 12.42 6.85 -12.84
C LYS A 406 13.10 5.58 -13.32
N HIS A 407 12.34 4.73 -13.98
CA HIS A 407 12.81 3.46 -14.53
C HIS A 407 12.19 3.24 -15.90
N GLN A 408 12.92 2.54 -16.75
CA GLN A 408 12.43 2.07 -18.04
C GLN A 408 12.92 0.63 -18.24
N VAL A 409 12.02 -0.29 -18.60
CA VAL A 409 12.33 -1.71 -18.70
C VAL A 409 11.54 -2.40 -19.83
N ARG A 410 12.07 -3.50 -20.36
CA ARG A 410 11.44 -4.29 -21.44
C ARG A 410 10.39 -5.27 -20.97
N GLN A 411 10.53 -5.77 -19.74
CA GLN A 411 9.61 -6.77 -19.20
C GLN A 411 9.69 -6.81 -17.68
N LEU A 412 8.55 -7.03 -17.03
CA LEU A 412 8.39 -6.97 -15.58
C LEU A 412 7.81 -8.28 -15.04
N VAL A 413 8.07 -8.54 -13.76
CA VAL A 413 7.29 -9.48 -12.93
C VAL A 413 6.40 -8.67 -12.00
N ALA A 414 5.09 -8.81 -12.13
CA ALA A 414 4.09 -8.22 -11.25
C ALA A 414 3.56 -9.28 -10.27
N MET A 415 3.94 -9.19 -9.01
CA MET A 415 3.58 -10.20 -8.01
C MET A 415 2.35 -9.77 -7.20
N LYS A 416 2.41 -8.53 -6.69
CA LYS A 416 1.43 -7.90 -5.78
C LYS A 416 1.77 -6.43 -5.59
N THR A 417 0.99 -5.72 -4.78
CA THR A 417 1.29 -4.34 -4.39
C THR A 417 2.71 -4.22 -3.81
N ARG A 418 3.53 -3.31 -4.37
CA ARG A 418 4.96 -3.10 -4.04
C ARG A 418 5.86 -4.33 -4.29
N GLY A 419 5.44 -5.21 -5.19
CA GLY A 419 6.14 -6.41 -5.63
C GLY A 419 6.30 -6.42 -7.15
N GLN A 420 7.21 -5.58 -7.68
CA GLN A 420 7.51 -5.41 -9.10
C GLN A 420 9.00 -5.63 -9.31
N LEU A 421 9.39 -6.55 -10.20
CA LEU A 421 10.79 -6.84 -10.51
C LEU A 421 11.03 -6.70 -12.01
N THR A 422 12.28 -6.47 -12.38
CA THR A 422 12.67 -6.45 -13.80
C THR A 422 12.91 -7.88 -14.27
N TYR A 423 12.19 -8.33 -15.29
CA TYR A 423 12.43 -9.61 -15.95
C TYR A 423 13.43 -9.45 -17.10
N LYS A 424 13.22 -8.43 -17.95
CA LYS A 424 14.17 -7.99 -18.99
C LYS A 424 14.38 -6.47 -18.86
N ALA A 425 15.64 -6.04 -18.76
CA ALA A 425 15.99 -4.63 -18.62
C ALA A 425 15.96 -3.89 -19.97
N SER A 426 15.76 -2.58 -19.95
CA SER A 426 16.07 -1.70 -21.09
C SER A 426 17.49 -1.16 -20.93
N GLU A 427 18.22 -1.07 -22.04
CA GLU A 427 19.62 -0.62 -22.03
C GLU A 427 19.71 0.86 -21.62
N GLY A 428 20.64 1.19 -20.70
CA GLY A 428 20.89 2.56 -20.26
C GLY A 428 19.95 3.11 -19.16
N TYR A 429 18.97 2.31 -18.70
CA TYR A 429 18.01 2.76 -17.69
C TYR A 429 18.08 1.96 -16.38
N PRO A 430 17.79 2.60 -15.23
CA PRO A 430 17.66 1.90 -13.95
C PRO A 430 16.53 0.84 -13.99
N ILE A 431 16.75 -0.29 -13.32
CA ILE A 431 15.78 -1.39 -13.23
C ILE A 431 14.69 -1.11 -12.19
N VAL A 432 13.48 -1.65 -12.43
CA VAL A 432 12.44 -1.73 -11.40
C VAL A 432 12.77 -2.86 -10.41
N HIS A 433 12.82 -2.55 -9.11
CA HIS A 433 13.25 -3.49 -8.07
C HIS A 433 12.51 -3.34 -6.72
N ALA A 434 11.20 -3.63 -6.71
CA ALA A 434 10.34 -3.65 -5.53
C ALA A 434 10.07 -5.10 -5.06
N ARG A 435 10.54 -5.46 -3.86
CA ARG A 435 10.62 -6.86 -3.39
C ARG A 435 9.47 -7.31 -2.47
N ALA A 436 8.39 -6.54 -2.35
CA ALA A 436 7.28 -6.81 -1.43
C ALA A 436 7.72 -7.08 0.03
N GLY A 437 8.78 -6.41 0.49
CA GLY A 437 9.31 -6.57 1.85
C GLY A 437 10.26 -7.76 2.06
N VAL A 438 10.49 -8.59 1.03
CA VAL A 438 11.46 -9.68 1.08
C VAL A 438 12.88 -9.11 1.06
N LYS A 439 13.72 -9.61 1.97
CA LYS A 439 15.15 -9.35 2.00
C LYS A 439 15.87 -10.61 1.51
N PRO A 440 16.60 -10.56 0.39
CA PRO A 440 17.47 -11.65 -0.02
C PRO A 440 18.48 -12.00 1.08
N PRO A 441 18.96 -13.26 1.12
CA PRO A 441 20.02 -13.68 2.03
C PRO A 441 21.27 -12.79 1.94
N VAL A 442 22.02 -12.72 3.04
CA VAL A 442 23.17 -11.80 3.18
C VAL A 442 24.32 -12.15 2.23
N ASP A 443 24.44 -13.43 1.87
CA ASP A 443 25.41 -13.98 0.92
C ASP A 443 25.11 -13.66 -0.55
N ILE A 444 23.89 -13.21 -0.86
CA ILE A 444 23.56 -12.76 -2.22
C ILE A 444 24.13 -11.35 -2.43
N PRO A 445 24.94 -11.10 -3.48
CA PRO A 445 25.39 -9.75 -3.83
C PRO A 445 24.20 -8.83 -4.15
N ARG A 446 24.32 -7.54 -3.83
CA ARG A 446 23.22 -6.57 -4.06
C ARG A 446 22.79 -6.48 -5.52
N ASP A 447 23.76 -6.56 -6.43
CA ASP A 447 23.51 -6.48 -7.87
C ASP A 447 22.72 -7.70 -8.39
N ASP A 448 22.78 -8.82 -7.66
CA ASP A 448 22.06 -10.06 -7.95
C ASP A 448 20.69 -10.16 -7.27
N TYR A 449 20.31 -9.18 -6.44
CA TYR A 449 19.03 -9.22 -5.72
C TYR A 449 17.84 -9.33 -6.65
N ASN A 450 17.87 -8.69 -7.82
CA ASN A 450 16.77 -8.77 -8.77
C ASN A 450 16.64 -10.18 -9.34
N ARG A 451 17.74 -10.77 -9.82
CA ARG A 451 17.78 -12.15 -10.33
C ARG A 451 17.29 -13.15 -9.29
N TYR A 452 17.83 -13.08 -8.06
CA TYR A 452 17.40 -13.93 -6.95
C TYR A 452 15.88 -13.83 -6.70
N MET A 453 15.32 -12.62 -6.74
CA MET A 453 13.90 -12.40 -6.47
C MET A 453 13.01 -12.92 -7.60
N VAL A 454 13.45 -12.81 -8.87
CA VAL A 454 12.76 -13.39 -10.02
C VAL A 454 12.75 -14.92 -9.90
N ASP A 455 13.90 -15.52 -9.63
CA ASP A 455 14.03 -16.97 -9.45
C ASP A 455 13.18 -17.47 -8.27
N LEU A 456 13.20 -16.73 -7.16
CA LEU A 456 12.40 -17.02 -5.98
C LEU A 456 10.90 -16.97 -6.30
N TYR A 457 10.43 -15.97 -7.05
CA TYR A 457 9.01 -15.86 -7.39
C TYR A 457 8.56 -17.01 -8.30
N ILE A 458 9.31 -17.32 -9.35
CA ILE A 458 8.96 -18.40 -10.30
C ILE A 458 8.96 -19.76 -9.59
N ASN A 459 9.97 -20.01 -8.76
CA ASN A 459 10.18 -21.31 -8.14
C ASN A 459 9.53 -21.44 -6.74
N ARG A 460 8.82 -20.42 -6.26
CA ARG A 460 8.24 -20.42 -4.91
C ARG A 460 7.38 -21.65 -4.64
N ALA A 461 7.44 -22.17 -3.42
CA ALA A 461 6.57 -23.26 -2.98
C ALA A 461 5.55 -22.77 -1.95
N PRO A 462 4.33 -23.36 -1.91
CA PRO A 462 3.37 -23.06 -0.86
C PRO A 462 3.96 -23.32 0.53
N GLY A 463 3.74 -22.40 1.47
CA GLY A 463 4.28 -22.53 2.82
C GLY A 463 5.79 -22.32 2.96
N GLN A 464 6.52 -22.02 1.87
CA GLN A 464 7.95 -21.74 1.92
C GLN A 464 8.26 -20.65 2.95
N LYS A 465 9.33 -20.86 3.72
CA LYS A 465 9.84 -19.88 4.68
C LYS A 465 11.21 -19.38 4.24
N LEU A 466 11.49 -18.12 4.57
CA LEU A 466 12.81 -17.52 4.41
C LEU A 466 13.37 -17.12 5.76
N ARG A 467 14.68 -17.29 5.91
CA ARG A 467 15.41 -16.73 7.05
C ARG A 467 15.48 -15.23 6.88
N ARG A 468 15.14 -14.51 7.95
CA ARG A 468 15.21 -13.06 8.02
C ARG A 468 15.97 -12.67 9.28
N GLY A 469 17.09 -11.98 9.06
CA GLY A 469 17.76 -11.22 10.10
C GLY A 469 17.03 -9.90 10.37
N SER A 470 16.72 -9.63 11.63
CA SER A 470 16.31 -8.32 12.13
C SER A 470 17.02 -8.00 13.43
N LEU A 471 17.24 -6.73 13.73
CA LEU A 471 17.70 -6.35 15.06
C LEU A 471 16.61 -6.69 16.09
N ILE A 472 17.00 -7.08 17.31
CA ILE A 472 16.04 -7.24 18.42
C ILE A 472 15.24 -5.95 18.60
N SER A 473 13.97 -6.09 19.00
CA SER A 473 13.14 -4.91 19.26
C SER A 473 13.63 -4.18 20.51
N THR A 474 13.41 -2.86 20.59
CA THR A 474 13.73 -2.08 21.80
C THR A 474 13.02 -2.62 23.04
N ARG A 475 11.84 -3.23 22.87
CA ARG A 475 11.13 -3.92 23.93
C ARG A 475 11.90 -5.15 24.41
N ASP A 476 12.40 -5.97 23.50
CA ASP A 476 13.17 -7.17 23.86
C ASP A 476 14.54 -6.80 24.44
N MET A 477 15.18 -5.73 23.95
CA MET A 477 16.37 -5.15 24.55
C MET A 477 16.13 -4.81 26.02
N TRP A 478 15.03 -4.10 26.29
CA TRP A 478 14.68 -3.66 27.64
C TRP A 478 14.28 -4.81 28.56
N LEU A 479 13.46 -5.75 28.07
CA LEU A 479 12.97 -6.89 28.85
C LEU A 479 14.08 -7.90 29.19
N ASN A 480 15.04 -8.08 28.29
CA ASN A 480 16.08 -9.11 28.43
C ASN A 480 17.47 -8.50 28.71
N GLU A 481 17.54 -7.20 29.03
CA GLU A 481 18.80 -6.46 29.22
C GLU A 481 19.85 -6.75 28.12
N SER A 482 19.36 -6.84 26.89
CA SER A 482 20.15 -7.31 25.76
C SER A 482 20.68 -6.15 24.91
N ASP A 483 21.92 -6.28 24.47
CA ASP A 483 22.52 -5.38 23.48
C ASP A 483 21.80 -5.48 22.13
N LEU A 484 21.92 -4.44 21.30
CA LEU A 484 21.34 -4.41 19.94
C LEU A 484 22.00 -5.47 19.04
N VAL A 485 21.47 -6.69 19.07
CA VAL A 485 21.95 -7.84 18.30
C VAL A 485 20.97 -8.22 17.18
N ALA A 486 21.46 -8.92 16.17
CA ALA A 486 20.63 -9.51 15.14
C ALA A 486 19.98 -10.81 15.64
N VAL A 487 18.67 -10.94 15.43
CA VAL A 487 17.90 -12.17 15.58
C VAL A 487 17.57 -12.72 14.21
N GLU A 488 17.79 -14.01 14.03
CA GLU A 488 17.25 -14.74 12.89
C GLU A 488 15.86 -15.26 13.23
N SER A 489 14.92 -15.05 12.30
CA SER A 489 13.58 -15.61 12.36
C SER A 489 13.23 -16.24 11.02
N GLU A 490 12.43 -17.31 11.04
CA GLU A 490 11.83 -17.84 9.83
C GLU A 490 10.47 -17.16 9.59
N ILE A 491 10.34 -16.49 8.45
CA ILE A 491 9.08 -15.87 8.03
C ILE A 491 8.52 -16.60 6.84
N ARG A 492 7.19 -16.79 6.81
CA ARG A 492 6.50 -17.35 5.64
C ARG A 492 6.64 -16.37 4.46
N LEU A 493 7.05 -16.89 3.30
CA LEU A 493 7.10 -16.13 2.06
C LEU A 493 5.68 -15.78 1.62
N ASN A 494 5.45 -14.52 1.25
CA ASN A 494 4.15 -14.05 0.79
C ASN A 494 4.29 -13.19 -0.48
N LEU A 495 4.44 -13.87 -1.62
CA LEU A 495 4.51 -13.26 -2.95
C LEU A 495 3.25 -13.48 -3.79
N GLU A 496 2.24 -14.16 -3.26
CA GLU A 496 0.95 -14.29 -3.95
C GLU A 496 0.26 -12.93 -4.07
N PHE A 497 -0.56 -12.83 -5.12
CA PHE A 497 -1.38 -11.65 -5.42
C PHE A 497 -2.23 -11.25 -4.20
N ASP A 498 -2.38 -9.95 -3.98
CA ASP A 498 -3.06 -9.44 -2.79
C ASP A 498 -4.59 -9.35 -2.93
N PHE A 499 -5.12 -9.58 -4.13
CA PHE A 499 -6.56 -9.49 -4.43
C PHE A 499 -7.20 -8.15 -4.02
N LYS A 500 -6.42 -7.07 -3.99
CA LYS A 500 -6.97 -5.71 -3.93
C LYS A 500 -7.82 -5.36 -5.15
N ARG A 501 -7.62 -6.12 -6.22
CA ARG A 501 -8.40 -6.10 -7.47
C ARG A 501 -8.80 -7.52 -7.84
N GLN A 502 -9.85 -7.65 -8.64
CA GLN A 502 -10.32 -8.95 -9.08
C GLN A 502 -9.56 -9.37 -10.34
N LEU A 503 -8.79 -10.46 -10.25
CA LEU A 503 -8.12 -11.05 -11.41
C LEU A 503 -9.16 -11.56 -12.42
N ILE A 504 -8.89 -11.34 -13.71
CA ILE A 504 -9.73 -11.80 -14.82
C ILE A 504 -9.04 -12.96 -15.57
N THR A 505 -9.53 -13.33 -16.75
CA THR A 505 -9.11 -14.50 -17.53
C THR A 505 -7.58 -14.74 -17.52
N PRO A 506 -7.13 -15.96 -17.16
CA PRO A 506 -5.73 -16.30 -17.17
C PRO A 506 -5.21 -16.45 -18.60
N THR A 507 -3.93 -16.13 -18.76
CA THR A 507 -3.13 -16.47 -19.95
C THR A 507 -1.75 -16.92 -19.49
N MET A 508 -0.97 -17.55 -20.36
CA MET A 508 0.42 -17.93 -20.07
C MET A 508 1.39 -17.03 -20.82
N ASN A 509 2.44 -16.58 -20.14
CA ASN A 509 3.54 -15.84 -20.73
C ASN A 509 4.86 -16.19 -20.03
N GLU A 510 5.90 -16.49 -20.80
CA GLU A 510 7.22 -16.92 -20.26
C GLU A 510 7.10 -18.08 -19.24
N GLY A 511 6.18 -19.01 -19.48
CA GLY A 511 5.96 -20.18 -18.61
C GLY A 511 5.30 -19.89 -17.26
N HIS A 512 4.70 -18.71 -17.08
CA HIS A 512 3.96 -18.34 -15.86
C HIS A 512 2.60 -17.71 -16.22
N LEU A 513 1.63 -17.77 -15.31
CA LEU A 513 0.37 -17.02 -15.41
C LEU A 513 0.64 -15.54 -15.63
N LEU A 514 -0.11 -14.97 -16.58
CA LEU A 514 -0.31 -13.55 -16.82
C LEU A 514 -1.81 -13.26 -16.72
N MET A 515 -2.19 -12.40 -15.79
CA MET A 515 -3.59 -12.08 -15.51
C MET A 515 -3.75 -10.59 -15.32
N HIS A 516 -4.68 -9.97 -16.05
CA HIS A 516 -5.12 -8.61 -15.78
C HIS A 516 -6.12 -8.59 -14.62
N SER A 517 -6.57 -7.39 -14.22
CA SER A 517 -7.59 -7.25 -13.19
C SER A 517 -8.60 -6.16 -13.49
N ARG A 518 -9.79 -6.28 -12.89
CA ARG A 518 -10.84 -5.26 -12.85
C ARG A 518 -11.05 -4.78 -11.40
N PRO A 519 -11.62 -3.59 -11.17
CA PRO A 519 -11.96 -3.17 -9.81
C PRO A 519 -13.04 -4.11 -9.24
N TRP A 520 -13.11 -4.20 -7.92
CA TRP A 520 -14.20 -4.92 -7.26
C TRP A 520 -15.49 -4.14 -7.39
N ASP A 521 -16.61 -4.83 -7.62
CA ASP A 521 -17.93 -4.21 -7.65
C ASP A 521 -18.27 -3.64 -6.26
N ASP A 522 -18.04 -4.44 -5.21
CA ASP A 522 -18.21 -4.05 -3.81
C ASP A 522 -17.17 -4.70 -2.88
N MET A 523 -17.05 -4.16 -1.65
CA MET A 523 -16.08 -4.62 -0.67
C MET A 523 -16.40 -5.98 -0.02
N SER A 524 -17.67 -6.37 0.06
CA SER A 524 -18.07 -7.64 0.65
C SER A 524 -17.49 -8.81 -0.15
N GLN A 525 -17.60 -8.74 -1.47
CA GLN A 525 -17.01 -9.72 -2.39
C GLN A 525 -15.48 -9.75 -2.28
N ALA A 526 -14.85 -8.57 -2.28
CA ALA A 526 -13.40 -8.44 -2.19
C ALA A 526 -12.84 -9.10 -0.92
N LEU A 527 -13.43 -8.79 0.24
CA LEU A 527 -13.01 -9.33 1.53
C LEU A 527 -13.26 -10.83 1.63
N LYS A 528 -14.41 -11.31 1.17
CA LYS A 528 -14.74 -12.74 1.16
C LYS A 528 -13.73 -13.52 0.32
N GLN A 529 -13.47 -13.08 -0.91
CA GLN A 529 -12.51 -13.75 -1.79
C GLN A 529 -11.09 -13.69 -1.21
N ARG A 530 -10.70 -12.55 -0.63
CA ARG A 530 -9.38 -12.42 0.02
C ARG A 530 -9.19 -13.40 1.17
N GLN A 531 -10.18 -13.54 2.04
CA GLN A 531 -10.13 -14.49 3.16
C GLN A 531 -10.03 -15.93 2.67
N LEU A 532 -10.82 -16.30 1.66
CA LEU A 532 -10.77 -17.63 1.04
C LEU A 532 -9.42 -17.89 0.36
N PHE A 533 -8.83 -16.89 -0.27
CA PHE A 533 -7.51 -17.02 -0.90
C PHE A 533 -6.39 -17.20 0.14
N ASP A 534 -6.50 -16.52 1.29
CA ASP A 534 -5.55 -16.67 2.38
C ASP A 534 -5.56 -18.10 2.98
N ASP A 535 -6.69 -18.81 2.91
CA ASP A 535 -6.81 -20.25 3.23
C ASP A 535 -6.23 -21.12 2.11
N TRP A 536 -6.67 -20.92 0.86
CA TRP A 536 -6.24 -21.73 -0.28
C TRP A 536 -4.72 -21.69 -0.51
N ARG A 537 -4.10 -20.50 -0.42
CA ARG A 537 -2.66 -20.32 -0.67
C ARG A 537 -1.75 -20.94 0.41
N GLN A 538 -2.33 -21.53 1.46
CA GLN A 538 -1.51 -22.19 2.47
C GLN A 538 -0.80 -23.41 1.90
N THR A 539 -1.45 -24.11 0.98
CA THR A 539 -0.96 -25.33 0.33
C THR A 539 -0.86 -25.21 -1.19
N HIS A 540 -1.22 -24.06 -1.76
CA HIS A 540 -1.18 -23.79 -3.21
C HIS A 540 -0.49 -22.46 -3.53
N ALA A 541 -0.12 -22.28 -4.80
CA ALA A 541 0.45 -21.05 -5.35
C ALA A 541 -0.07 -20.88 -6.78
N LEU A 542 -0.31 -19.65 -7.23
CA LEU A 542 -0.78 -19.41 -8.60
C LEU A 542 0.41 -19.34 -9.57
N LYS A 543 0.64 -20.38 -10.38
CA LYS A 543 1.72 -20.41 -11.39
C LYS A 543 1.24 -20.72 -12.80
N ASP A 544 0.27 -21.61 -12.94
CA ASP A 544 -0.27 -22.03 -14.24
C ASP A 544 -1.81 -22.07 -14.28
N GLU A 545 -2.36 -22.42 -15.44
CA GLU A 545 -3.81 -22.53 -15.64
C GLU A 545 -4.46 -23.60 -14.76
N ALA A 546 -3.74 -24.67 -14.40
CA ALA A 546 -4.28 -25.72 -13.54
C ALA A 546 -4.41 -25.24 -12.08
N ASP A 547 -3.45 -24.45 -11.60
CA ASP A 547 -3.55 -23.75 -10.30
C ASP A 547 -4.75 -22.79 -10.28
N TRP A 548 -4.96 -22.07 -11.38
CA TRP A 548 -6.11 -21.17 -11.51
C TRP A 548 -7.44 -21.92 -11.53
N GLU A 549 -7.55 -23.01 -12.29
CA GLU A 549 -8.72 -23.88 -12.29
C GLU A 549 -9.03 -24.43 -10.89
N ASP A 550 -8.00 -24.86 -10.15
CA ASP A 550 -8.15 -25.36 -8.78
C ASP A 550 -8.62 -24.26 -7.82
N TRP A 551 -8.07 -23.04 -7.94
CA TRP A 551 -8.54 -21.88 -7.19
C TRP A 551 -10.02 -21.55 -7.49
N CYS A 552 -10.40 -21.52 -8.77
CA CYS A 552 -11.78 -21.29 -9.18
C CYS A 552 -12.73 -22.36 -8.64
N ASP A 553 -12.31 -23.63 -8.65
CA ASP A 553 -13.08 -24.74 -8.10
C ASP A 553 -13.26 -24.63 -6.58
N PHE A 554 -12.18 -24.30 -5.86
CA PHE A 554 -12.22 -24.04 -4.42
C PHE A 554 -13.20 -22.91 -4.08
N LEU A 555 -13.10 -21.79 -4.82
CA LEU A 555 -13.98 -20.64 -4.64
C LEU A 555 -15.43 -21.00 -4.93
N TYR A 556 -15.70 -21.74 -6.01
CA TYR A 556 -17.02 -22.24 -6.37
C TYR A 556 -17.62 -23.08 -5.24
N CYS A 557 -16.86 -24.05 -4.74
CA CYS A 557 -17.33 -24.92 -3.67
C CYS A 557 -17.74 -24.14 -2.41
N ARG A 558 -16.96 -23.12 -2.05
CA ARG A 558 -17.23 -22.30 -0.86
C ARG A 558 -18.39 -21.34 -1.08
N ASN A 559 -18.60 -20.85 -2.30
CA ASN A 559 -19.67 -19.92 -2.62
C ASN A 559 -21.02 -20.60 -2.88
N VAL A 560 -21.04 -21.78 -3.50
CA VAL A 560 -22.27 -22.47 -3.91
C VAL A 560 -22.72 -23.51 -2.89
N PHE A 561 -21.80 -24.33 -2.38
CA PHE A 561 -22.19 -25.48 -1.53
C PHE A 561 -22.25 -25.15 -0.04
N THR A 562 -21.36 -24.30 0.48
CA THR A 562 -21.35 -23.94 1.90
C THR A 562 -22.66 -23.28 2.37
N PRO A 563 -23.27 -22.32 1.63
CA PRO A 563 -24.56 -21.74 2.02
C PRO A 563 -25.70 -22.76 2.10
N LEU A 564 -25.62 -23.84 1.30
CA LEU A 564 -26.56 -24.96 1.32
C LEU A 564 -26.26 -26.00 2.42
N LYS A 565 -25.32 -25.68 3.33
CA LYS A 565 -24.87 -26.55 4.44
C LYS A 565 -24.32 -27.91 3.97
N LEU A 566 -23.82 -27.97 2.74
CA LEU A 566 -23.13 -29.16 2.23
C LEU A 566 -21.70 -29.21 2.79
N LYS A 567 -21.30 -30.37 3.29
CA LYS A 567 -19.93 -30.58 3.78
C LYS A 567 -18.96 -30.65 2.61
N VAL A 568 -18.32 -29.54 2.30
CA VAL A 568 -17.27 -29.47 1.29
C VAL A 568 -15.95 -30.02 1.83
N GLY A 569 -15.42 -29.50 2.95
CA GLY A 569 -14.12 -29.94 3.47
C GLY A 569 -13.01 -29.67 2.45
N GLN A 570 -12.19 -30.70 2.16
CA GLN A 570 -11.16 -30.69 1.11
C GLN A 570 -11.68 -31.21 -0.26
N ASN A 571 -12.96 -31.55 -0.36
CA ASN A 571 -13.56 -32.05 -1.60
C ASN A 571 -13.62 -30.95 -2.66
N ARG A 572 -13.45 -31.35 -3.92
CA ARG A 572 -13.63 -30.52 -5.11
C ARG A 572 -15.08 -30.51 -5.57
N SER A 573 -15.40 -29.68 -6.56
CA SER A 573 -16.80 -29.51 -6.97
C SER A 573 -17.43 -30.78 -7.55
N ASP A 574 -16.64 -31.57 -8.27
CA ASP A 574 -17.01 -32.87 -8.82
C ASP A 574 -17.22 -33.93 -7.73
N ASP A 575 -16.39 -33.95 -6.67
CA ASP A 575 -16.63 -34.83 -5.50
C ASP A 575 -17.98 -34.52 -4.82
N VAL A 576 -18.33 -33.23 -4.69
CA VAL A 576 -19.64 -32.83 -4.17
C VAL A 576 -20.74 -33.26 -5.13
N LEU A 577 -20.54 -33.06 -6.43
CA LEU A 577 -21.49 -33.44 -7.48
C LEU A 577 -21.72 -34.96 -7.51
N VAL A 578 -20.71 -35.81 -7.35
CA VAL A 578 -20.88 -37.28 -7.26
C VAL A 578 -21.87 -37.62 -6.14
N ARG A 579 -21.70 -37.03 -4.95
CA ARG A 579 -22.61 -37.29 -3.82
C ARG A 579 -24.03 -36.82 -4.10
N LEU A 580 -24.20 -35.72 -4.83
CA LEU A 580 -25.50 -35.20 -5.22
C LEU A 580 -26.15 -36.04 -6.33
N PHE A 581 -25.36 -36.48 -7.32
CA PHE A 581 -25.79 -37.41 -8.36
C PHE A 581 -26.31 -38.72 -7.75
N LEU A 582 -25.60 -39.30 -6.79
CA LEU A 582 -26.07 -40.52 -6.12
C LEU A 582 -27.41 -40.32 -5.39
N ARG A 583 -27.62 -39.15 -4.77
CA ARG A 583 -28.92 -38.79 -4.17
C ARG A 583 -29.99 -38.66 -5.23
N ALA A 584 -29.71 -37.96 -6.33
CA ALA A 584 -30.64 -37.77 -7.43
C ALA A 584 -31.02 -39.10 -8.11
N LEU A 585 -30.06 -40.01 -8.31
CA LEU A 585 -30.28 -41.34 -8.87
C LEU A 585 -31.15 -42.20 -7.95
N ALA A 586 -30.93 -42.13 -6.63
CA ALA A 586 -31.73 -42.86 -5.65
C ALA A 586 -33.14 -42.26 -5.45
N GLN A 587 -33.33 -40.96 -5.71
CA GLN A 587 -34.59 -40.23 -5.52
C GLN A 587 -35.34 -39.96 -6.84
N HIS A 588 -34.80 -40.43 -7.98
CA HIS A 588 -35.37 -40.25 -9.32
C HIS A 588 -35.60 -38.77 -9.68
N GLN A 589 -34.59 -37.94 -9.43
CA GLN A 589 -34.58 -36.52 -9.76
C GLN A 589 -33.53 -36.21 -10.83
N TRP A 590 -33.49 -34.95 -11.30
CA TRP A 590 -32.48 -34.48 -12.27
C TRP A 590 -32.50 -35.28 -13.59
N GLY A 591 -33.72 -35.59 -14.06
CA GLY A 591 -33.97 -36.36 -15.28
C GLY A 591 -33.75 -37.87 -15.17
N LEU A 592 -33.36 -38.37 -13.99
CA LEU A 592 -33.12 -39.80 -13.74
C LEU A 592 -34.42 -40.52 -13.34
N THR A 593 -34.58 -41.75 -13.82
CA THR A 593 -35.79 -42.57 -13.64
C THR A 593 -35.57 -43.75 -12.69
N PRO A 594 -36.65 -44.44 -12.26
CA PRO A 594 -36.53 -45.71 -11.55
C PRO A 594 -35.77 -46.79 -12.31
N ASP A 595 -35.89 -46.82 -13.64
CA ASP A 595 -35.21 -47.81 -14.47
C ASP A 595 -33.71 -47.54 -14.55
N ASP A 596 -33.31 -46.26 -14.61
CA ASP A 596 -31.89 -45.86 -14.53
C ASP A 596 -31.22 -46.40 -13.27
N ARG A 597 -31.91 -46.32 -12.11
CA ARG A 597 -31.38 -46.87 -10.86
C ARG A 597 -31.23 -48.39 -10.88
N LYS A 598 -32.08 -49.11 -11.62
CA LYS A 598 -32.06 -50.58 -11.72
C LYS A 598 -31.03 -51.11 -12.72
N ARG A 599 -30.52 -50.28 -13.64
CA ARG A 599 -29.53 -50.68 -14.66
C ARG A 599 -28.27 -51.31 -14.06
N GLN A 600 -27.86 -50.85 -12.88
CA GLN A 600 -26.63 -51.28 -12.22
C GLN A 600 -26.85 -51.46 -10.71
N THR A 601 -26.21 -52.48 -10.16
CA THR A 601 -26.13 -52.70 -8.72
C THR A 601 -25.33 -51.61 -8.03
N SER A 602 -25.51 -51.45 -6.72
CA SER A 602 -24.72 -50.48 -5.94
C SER A 602 -23.21 -50.74 -6.00
N VAL A 603 -22.81 -52.01 -6.19
CA VAL A 603 -21.40 -52.40 -6.32
C VAL A 603 -20.83 -51.94 -7.67
N GLU A 604 -21.57 -52.15 -8.76
CA GLU A 604 -21.16 -51.73 -10.10
C GLU A 604 -21.09 -50.20 -10.24
N ILE A 605 -22.03 -49.46 -9.63
CA ILE A 605 -22.01 -47.99 -9.63
C ILE A 605 -20.78 -47.48 -8.86
N ALA A 606 -20.50 -48.05 -7.70
CA ALA A 606 -19.33 -47.67 -6.91
C ALA A 606 -18.02 -47.99 -7.65
N ALA A 607 -17.89 -49.19 -8.21
CA ALA A 607 -16.71 -49.59 -8.98
C ALA A 607 -16.48 -48.68 -10.20
N TRP A 608 -17.54 -48.32 -10.92
CA TRP A 608 -17.47 -47.39 -12.06
C TRP A 608 -16.98 -46.00 -11.66
N LEU A 609 -17.49 -45.43 -10.56
CA LEU A 609 -17.04 -44.12 -10.10
C LEU A 609 -15.61 -44.16 -9.53
N VAL A 610 -15.21 -45.28 -8.92
CA VAL A 610 -13.82 -45.51 -8.48
C VAL A 610 -12.87 -45.60 -9.67
N GLU A 611 -13.25 -46.28 -10.74
CA GLU A 611 -12.48 -46.33 -12.00
C GLU A 611 -12.32 -44.93 -12.62
N ALA A 612 -13.32 -44.06 -12.45
CA ALA A 612 -13.27 -42.66 -12.86
C ALA A 612 -12.50 -41.75 -11.88
N GLY A 613 -11.93 -42.29 -10.80
CA GLY A 613 -11.08 -41.56 -9.85
C GLY A 613 -11.78 -41.02 -8.60
N TYR A 614 -13.04 -41.39 -8.35
CA TYR A 614 -13.82 -40.89 -7.20
C TYR A 614 -13.85 -41.89 -6.03
N SER A 615 -13.77 -41.38 -4.81
CA SER A 615 -13.86 -42.20 -3.59
C SER A 615 -15.32 -42.52 -3.23
N VAL A 616 -15.87 -43.60 -3.80
CA VAL A 616 -17.27 -44.04 -3.58
C VAL A 616 -17.32 -45.50 -3.12
N THR A 617 -18.07 -45.79 -2.06
CA THR A 617 -18.32 -47.15 -1.59
C THR A 617 -19.71 -47.66 -1.99
N PRO A 618 -19.94 -48.98 -2.05
CA PRO A 618 -21.29 -49.53 -2.27
C PRO A 618 -22.31 -49.09 -1.20
N SER A 619 -21.83 -48.82 0.02
CA SER A 619 -22.64 -48.28 1.11
C SER A 619 -23.10 -46.84 0.86
N ASP A 620 -22.26 -46.00 0.24
CA ASP A 620 -22.64 -44.64 -0.14
C ASP A 620 -23.79 -44.65 -1.14
N VAL A 621 -23.71 -45.52 -2.15
CA VAL A 621 -24.76 -45.67 -3.17
C VAL A 621 -26.05 -46.21 -2.55
N LYS A 622 -25.98 -47.19 -1.64
CA LYS A 622 -27.16 -47.78 -0.97
C LYS A 622 -27.86 -46.77 -0.05
N ASN A 623 -27.09 -45.92 0.63
CA ASN A 623 -27.62 -44.98 1.61
C ASN A 623 -27.93 -43.58 1.03
N ALA A 624 -27.55 -43.31 -0.22
CA ALA A 624 -27.68 -41.98 -0.84
C ALA A 624 -29.10 -41.42 -0.74
N GLY A 625 -30.13 -42.24 -0.95
CA GLY A 625 -31.53 -41.80 -0.90
C GLY A 625 -31.99 -41.23 0.45
N ARG A 626 -31.26 -41.49 1.55
CA ARG A 626 -31.60 -40.98 2.90
C ARG A 626 -31.33 -39.49 3.07
N ALA A 627 -30.37 -38.94 2.33
CA ALA A 627 -29.98 -37.54 2.45
C ALA A 627 -30.79 -36.68 1.48
N LYS A 628 -31.34 -35.56 1.96
CA LYS A 628 -32.11 -34.63 1.12
C LYS A 628 -31.24 -34.08 -0.03
N LEU A 629 -31.82 -33.99 -1.22
CA LEU A 629 -31.25 -33.22 -2.31
C LEU A 629 -31.58 -31.73 -2.09
N PRO A 630 -30.58 -30.85 -1.94
CA PRO A 630 -30.84 -29.42 -1.73
C PRO A 630 -31.41 -28.79 -3.00
N PRO A 631 -32.24 -27.73 -2.88
CA PRO A 631 -32.66 -26.92 -4.01
C PRO A 631 -31.46 -26.08 -4.49
N ILE A 632 -30.61 -26.71 -5.30
CA ILE A 632 -29.39 -26.11 -5.85
C ILE A 632 -29.62 -25.73 -7.31
N ILE A 633 -29.09 -24.58 -7.71
CA ILE A 633 -28.98 -24.16 -9.10
C ILE A 633 -27.49 -24.13 -9.44
N PHE A 634 -27.11 -24.84 -10.50
CA PHE A 634 -25.74 -24.90 -10.98
C PHE A 634 -25.56 -23.94 -12.15
N ASP A 635 -25.26 -22.68 -11.83
CA ASP A 635 -24.89 -21.68 -12.83
C ASP A 635 -23.90 -20.67 -12.22
N PRO A 636 -22.63 -20.62 -12.70
CA PRO A 636 -22.03 -21.48 -13.72
C PRO A 636 -21.74 -22.91 -13.22
N VAL A 637 -21.29 -23.79 -14.12
CA VAL A 637 -20.74 -25.13 -13.81
C VAL A 637 -19.22 -25.10 -13.97
N THR A 638 -18.49 -25.75 -13.06
CA THR A 638 -17.02 -25.79 -13.12
C THR A 638 -16.52 -26.75 -14.24
N PRO A 639 -15.31 -26.58 -14.78
CA PRO A 639 -14.73 -27.52 -15.74
C PRO A 639 -14.67 -28.96 -15.21
N ARG A 640 -14.42 -29.15 -13.90
CA ARG A 640 -14.42 -30.45 -13.24
C ARG A 640 -15.80 -31.10 -13.26
N MET A 641 -16.84 -30.33 -12.95
CA MET A 641 -18.21 -30.81 -13.01
C MET A 641 -18.64 -31.15 -14.43
N THR A 642 -18.26 -30.34 -15.44
CA THR A 642 -18.57 -30.64 -16.84
C THR A 642 -17.98 -31.99 -17.26
N ARG A 643 -16.71 -32.25 -16.95
CA ARG A 643 -16.07 -33.55 -17.21
C ARG A 643 -16.81 -34.71 -16.56
N LEU A 644 -17.23 -34.55 -15.30
CA LEU A 644 -18.03 -35.56 -14.60
C LEU A 644 -19.42 -35.73 -15.23
N MET A 645 -20.08 -34.64 -15.63
CA MET A 645 -21.39 -34.69 -16.28
C MET A 645 -21.33 -35.46 -17.59
N ASP A 646 -20.31 -35.21 -18.42
CA ASP A 646 -20.10 -35.93 -19.67
C ASP A 646 -19.91 -37.42 -19.41
N HIS A 647 -19.11 -37.76 -18.38
CA HIS A 647 -18.91 -39.12 -17.94
C HIS A 647 -20.21 -39.80 -17.45
N ILE A 648 -21.03 -39.10 -16.67
CA ILE A 648 -22.33 -39.59 -16.19
C ILE A 648 -23.29 -39.82 -17.36
N LYS A 649 -23.37 -38.88 -18.32
CA LYS A 649 -24.28 -38.93 -19.46
C LYS A 649 -24.02 -40.12 -20.39
N LEU A 650 -22.79 -40.64 -20.45
CA LEU A 650 -22.48 -41.87 -21.20
C LEU A 650 -23.26 -43.09 -20.69
N LYS A 651 -23.53 -43.18 -19.38
CA LYS A 651 -24.33 -44.27 -18.79
C LYS A 651 -25.78 -43.88 -18.52
N TYR A 652 -26.01 -42.60 -18.20
CA TYR A 652 -27.28 -42.03 -17.80
C TYR A 652 -27.63 -40.83 -18.68
N PRO A 653 -28.04 -41.04 -19.94
CA PRO A 653 -28.24 -39.96 -20.92
C PRO A 653 -29.36 -38.98 -20.54
N GLY A 654 -30.30 -39.38 -19.68
CA GLY A 654 -31.34 -38.51 -19.14
C GLY A 654 -30.86 -37.55 -18.03
N PHE A 655 -29.62 -37.66 -17.57
CA PHE A 655 -29.09 -36.83 -16.49
C PHE A 655 -28.95 -35.36 -16.88
N VAL A 656 -29.62 -34.48 -16.13
CA VAL A 656 -29.58 -33.02 -16.34
C VAL A 656 -29.53 -32.30 -15.00
N LEU A 657 -28.55 -31.42 -14.82
CA LEU A 657 -28.46 -30.57 -13.63
C LEU A 657 -29.55 -29.50 -13.62
N PRO A 658 -30.11 -29.15 -12.44
CA PRO A 658 -30.93 -27.96 -12.33
C PRO A 658 -30.10 -26.71 -12.65
N SER A 659 -30.50 -25.99 -13.69
CA SER A 659 -29.99 -24.67 -14.04
C SER A 659 -31.12 -23.65 -13.89
N ALA A 660 -30.77 -22.35 -13.83
CA ALA A 660 -31.78 -21.32 -14.05
C ALA A 660 -32.32 -21.53 -15.47
N VAL A 661 -33.63 -21.68 -15.61
CA VAL A 661 -34.27 -21.58 -16.93
C VAL A 661 -34.23 -20.09 -17.25
N LEU A 662 -33.49 -19.71 -18.29
CA LEU A 662 -33.54 -18.36 -18.85
C LEU A 662 -34.94 -18.06 -19.40
#